data_AF-A0A7C4M0Y5-F1
#
_entry.id   AF-A0A7C4M0Y5-F1
#
_cell.length_a   1.000
_cell.length_b   1.000
_cell.length_c   1.000
_cell.angle_alpha   90.00
_cell.angle_beta   90.00
_cell.angle_gamma   90.00
#
_symmetry.space_group_name_H-M   'P 1'
#
loop_
_entity.id
_entity.type
_entity.pdbx_description
1 polymer ?
#
loop_
_entity_poly.entity_id
_entity_poly.type
_entity_poly.pdbx_seq_one_letter_code
_entity_poly.pdbx_strand_id
1 'polypeptide(L)'
;MPHARRIPVVKRSLGSWILDGNLPWQGLLLGVIGLFIATRVLPLEMQKRIVNEAIGRREVDLLLVYCGTYLAAVVLASACKYGIQVIETLIAQRTLARMRRALLEHALRLPLSFFRENPPGSVVNAVVNELAVPSNFVGAAVSTPLSNLLTLLAFAGYLLWLNPLLAVISLATYPLAMIVLPLLQRGANRANQKRVDLSRTFAGRIAEAFTGIHEIHGHAAFGVEQKRFEDLIERLRKVRIVWGLFRYGVKSANNFFTSLGPFVVFLLGGWLTIRGQLELGALVAFLSAQEKLYDPWKELIEFYQVYQDGKVTYRRTMEFFDVEAPVAVAPPDRPPLQLDGRLEVRRLDFLTETGLRLLQDIRLSLRPGEHLALVGFSGSGKSTLALCLAQLHAVAEGRIFLGGHDIARLSKRDIAANLGLVSQHPFLFEGTLRDNLLYACEALEAAAPRPSLDDVIAVLHQTGLFADVLQFGLNTPLDPRRHAAIGPGLIRVRRKFQEKYGARFAEVVEFFDASAYLEHSSIAENLLFGTAQRPEFEPARLAANDWMLDFLNREGLLHRLVNIGIRLARQTVDILGNLPAERVFFAQSPMSPEELPRFRRTLERLRRRSPEEPPSREETLALLELALRFTPGVHKTLELGEELRGRLLTARANLRRALAAEQPQAVAFHDAEAVLPFQPILKNILFGNTPPAPPKVQEEMLQTVIQLLIEKDLLEAIVGIGLEANVGSHGEKLSGGQQQKLAIARVLLKSPRILILDEATSALDNRSQARIQNLLETRWKGRCTVVAVVHRLDIVRHYDRIAVMKAGKIVEIGSWQELMERKGALYELAGKR
;
A
#
# COMPACT_ATOMS: atom_id res chain seq x y z
N MET A 1 -3.01 -30.05 19.82
CA MET A 1 -3.44 -29.59 21.16
C MET A 1 -4.80 -28.93 21.03
N PRO A 2 -5.83 -29.36 21.77
CA PRO A 2 -7.17 -28.82 21.64
C PRO A 2 -7.17 -27.35 22.10
N HIS A 3 -8.03 -26.54 21.47
CA HIS A 3 -8.18 -25.11 21.70
C HIS A 3 -8.53 -24.79 23.17
N ALA A 4 -7.51 -24.62 24.02
CA ALA A 4 -7.65 -23.82 25.22
C ALA A 4 -8.14 -22.43 24.77
N ARG A 5 -9.32 -22.01 25.26
CA ARG A 5 -9.92 -20.69 24.99
C ARG A 5 -8.86 -19.61 25.18
N ARG A 6 -8.23 -19.16 24.08
CA ARG A 6 -7.27 -18.07 24.12
C ARG A 6 -8.04 -16.83 24.50
N ILE A 7 -7.65 -16.20 25.62
CA ILE A 7 -8.19 -14.92 26.05
C ILE A 7 -8.12 -13.96 24.84
N PRO A 8 -9.23 -13.30 24.47
CA PRO A 8 -9.25 -12.34 23.36
C PRO A 8 -8.11 -11.34 23.50
N VAL A 9 -7.49 -10.95 22.38
CA VAL A 9 -6.32 -10.05 22.40
C VAL A 9 -6.62 -8.75 23.15
N VAL A 10 -7.84 -8.23 23.00
CA VAL A 10 -8.35 -7.02 23.66
C VAL A 10 -8.50 -7.15 25.18
N LYS A 11 -8.64 -8.38 25.70
CA LYS A 11 -8.75 -8.68 27.14
C LYS A 11 -7.41 -9.09 27.77
N ARG A 12 -6.34 -9.22 26.98
CA ARG A 12 -5.00 -9.54 27.51
C ARG A 12 -4.40 -8.35 28.21
N SER A 13 -3.87 -8.55 29.42
CA SER A 13 -3.12 -7.51 30.13
C SER A 13 -1.75 -7.27 29.48
N LEU A 14 -1.23 -6.04 29.59
CA LEU A 14 0.11 -5.71 29.10
C LEU A 14 1.21 -6.62 29.69
N GLY A 15 1.07 -7.00 30.96
CA GLY A 15 2.00 -7.89 31.64
C GLY A 15 2.05 -9.31 31.08
N SER A 16 0.95 -9.80 30.48
CA SER A 16 0.90 -11.14 29.88
C SER A 16 1.90 -11.30 28.73
N TRP A 17 2.23 -10.22 28.03
CA TRP A 17 3.16 -10.21 26.91
C TRP A 17 4.64 -10.29 27.32
N ILE A 18 4.95 -10.02 28.59
CA ILE A 18 6.31 -10.09 29.10
C ILE A 18 6.80 -11.54 29.04
N LEU A 19 6.00 -12.48 29.54
CA LEU A 19 6.41 -13.89 29.66
C LEU A 19 6.08 -14.72 28.41
N ASP A 20 5.06 -14.32 27.64
CA ASP A 20 4.65 -15.03 26.43
C ASP A 20 5.82 -15.04 25.41
N GLY A 21 6.36 -16.21 25.07
CA GLY A 21 7.34 -16.41 23.99
C GLY A 21 8.75 -15.83 24.18
N ASN A 22 9.08 -15.23 25.33
CA ASN A 22 10.35 -14.52 25.56
C ASN A 22 11.24 -15.12 26.67
N LEU A 23 10.80 -16.19 27.33
CA LEU A 23 11.51 -16.85 28.45
C LEU A 23 13.02 -17.11 28.23
N PRO A 24 13.50 -17.67 27.09
CA PRO A 24 14.93 -17.94 26.93
C PRO A 24 15.77 -16.65 26.85
N TRP A 25 15.22 -15.60 26.23
CA TRP A 25 15.88 -14.30 26.14
C TRP A 25 15.91 -13.60 27.49
N GLN A 26 14.86 -13.76 28.30
CA GLN A 26 14.85 -13.26 29.68
C GLN A 26 15.87 -13.98 30.55
N GLY A 27 16.05 -15.30 30.39
CA GLY A 27 17.12 -16.04 31.08
C GLY A 27 18.51 -15.52 30.74
N LEU A 28 18.80 -15.32 29.45
CA LEU A 28 20.07 -14.73 29.00
C LEU A 28 20.27 -13.31 29.55
N LEU A 29 19.21 -12.49 29.51
CA LEU A 29 19.20 -11.12 30.01
C LEU A 29 19.59 -11.04 31.49
N LEU A 30 19.04 -11.93 32.33
CA LEU A 30 19.37 -12.02 33.76
C LEU A 30 20.85 -12.35 33.98
N GLY A 31 21.41 -13.28 33.20
CA GLY A 31 22.83 -13.62 33.26
C GLY A 31 23.76 -12.44 32.93
N VAL A 32 23.44 -11.71 31.85
CA VAL A 32 24.22 -10.52 31.44
C VAL A 32 24.10 -9.39 32.46
N ILE A 33 22.93 -9.20 33.08
CA ILE A 33 22.73 -8.21 34.16
C ILE A 33 23.61 -8.54 35.36
N GLY A 34 23.70 -9.81 35.77
CA GLY A 34 24.57 -10.22 36.87
C GLY A 34 26.04 -9.86 36.62
N LEU A 35 26.55 -10.16 35.42
CA LEU A 35 27.92 -9.81 35.01
C LEU A 35 28.12 -8.28 34.93
N PHE A 36 27.12 -7.56 34.42
CA PHE A 36 27.14 -6.10 34.34
C PHE A 36 27.30 -5.44 35.71
N ILE A 37 26.58 -5.91 36.73
CA ILE A 37 26.65 -5.33 38.08
C ILE A 37 28.02 -5.58 38.72
N ALA A 38 28.53 -6.81 38.64
CA ALA A 38 29.84 -7.16 39.18
C ALA A 38 30.97 -6.32 38.56
N THR A 39 30.93 -6.13 37.24
CA THR A 39 31.94 -5.36 36.50
C THR A 39 31.84 -3.85 36.74
N ARG A 40 30.70 -3.34 37.21
CA ARG A 40 30.49 -1.90 37.48
C ARG A 40 31.13 -1.40 38.78
N VAL A 41 31.32 -2.28 39.76
CA VAL A 41 31.91 -1.95 41.08
C VAL A 41 33.45 -1.95 41.00
N LEU A 42 34.03 -2.88 40.24
CA LEU A 42 35.48 -3.05 40.05
C LEU A 42 36.26 -1.75 39.76
N PRO A 43 35.82 -0.87 38.83
CA PRO A 43 36.50 0.39 38.55
C PRO A 43 36.65 1.31 39.77
N LEU A 44 35.68 1.29 40.70
CA LEU A 44 35.69 2.14 41.89
C LEU A 44 36.75 1.68 42.89
N GLU A 45 36.87 0.36 43.07
CA GLU A 45 37.91 -0.23 43.91
C GLU A 45 39.30 -0.01 43.30
N MET A 46 39.43 -0.11 41.96
CA MET A 46 40.69 0.21 41.29
C MET A 46 41.07 1.69 41.43
N GLN A 47 40.13 2.63 41.35
CA GLN A 47 40.40 4.05 41.60
C GLN A 47 40.97 4.29 43.00
N LYS A 48 40.41 3.64 44.03
CA LYS A 48 40.95 3.69 45.39
C LYS A 48 42.39 3.18 45.45
N ARG A 49 42.67 2.00 44.88
CA ARG A 49 44.00 1.38 44.89
C ARG A 49 45.03 2.14 44.07
N ILE A 50 44.64 2.72 42.93
CA ILE A 50 45.49 3.59 42.12
C ILE A 50 45.99 4.76 42.97
N VAL A 51 45.10 5.42 43.70
CA VAL A 51 45.47 6.59 44.51
C VAL A 51 46.28 6.19 45.75
N ASN A 52 45.85 5.17 46.49
CA ASN A 52 46.48 4.82 47.77
C ASN A 52 47.76 3.99 47.61
N GLU A 53 47.80 3.03 46.69
CA GLU A 53 48.92 2.11 46.54
C GLU A 53 49.86 2.58 45.42
N ALA A 54 49.39 2.74 44.19
CA ALA A 54 50.27 3.04 43.06
C ALA A 54 50.87 4.46 43.14
N ILE A 55 50.02 5.49 43.30
CA ILE A 55 50.47 6.88 43.43
C ILE A 55 51.14 7.10 44.80
N GLY A 56 50.54 6.58 45.87
CA GLY A 56 51.07 6.69 47.23
C GLY A 56 52.48 6.10 47.39
N ARG A 57 52.75 4.94 46.80
CA ARG A 57 54.06 4.26 46.84
C ARG A 57 54.98 4.61 45.68
N ARG A 58 54.50 5.39 44.69
CA ARG A 58 55.23 5.77 43.47
C ARG A 58 55.65 4.57 42.60
N GLU A 59 54.83 3.51 42.58
CA GLU A 59 55.08 2.28 41.83
C GLU A 59 54.36 2.31 40.47
N VAL A 60 55.14 2.45 39.39
CA VAL A 60 54.61 2.56 38.01
C VAL A 60 54.02 1.24 37.52
N ASP A 61 54.57 0.10 37.93
CA ASP A 61 54.08 -1.22 37.49
C ASP A 61 52.68 -1.51 38.06
N LEU A 62 52.46 -1.23 39.35
CA LEU A 62 51.12 -1.31 39.97
C LEU A 62 50.14 -0.33 39.31
N LEU A 63 50.60 0.87 38.94
CA LEU A 63 49.76 1.83 38.22
C LEU A 63 49.27 1.26 36.89
N LEU A 64 50.15 0.65 36.09
CA LEU A 64 49.80 0.05 34.81
C LEU A 64 48.82 -1.12 34.98
N VAL A 65 49.04 -1.98 35.97
CA VAL A 65 48.14 -3.11 36.27
C VAL A 65 46.75 -2.61 36.67
N TYR A 66 46.65 -1.67 37.61
CA TYR A 66 45.36 -1.17 38.08
C TYR A 66 44.63 -0.32 37.04
N CYS A 67 45.34 0.47 36.23
CA CYS A 67 44.74 1.17 35.09
C CYS A 67 44.27 0.19 34.01
N GLY A 68 45.02 -0.89 33.76
CA GLY A 68 44.64 -1.95 32.83
C GLY A 68 43.38 -2.71 33.28
N THR A 69 43.29 -3.09 34.56
CA THR A 69 42.10 -3.74 35.12
C THR A 69 40.89 -2.79 35.16
N TYR A 70 41.11 -1.51 35.49
CA TYR A 70 40.08 -0.47 35.41
C TYR A 70 39.50 -0.38 33.99
N LEU A 71 40.37 -0.28 32.97
CA LEU A 71 39.95 -0.18 31.58
C LEU A 71 39.21 -1.45 31.12
N ALA A 72 39.73 -2.63 31.44
CA ALA A 72 39.10 -3.91 31.11
C ALA A 72 37.69 -4.03 31.73
N ALA A 73 37.54 -3.62 32.99
CA ALA A 73 36.23 -3.63 33.66
C ALA A 73 35.25 -2.64 33.02
N VAL A 74 35.70 -1.43 32.64
CA VAL A 74 34.86 -0.44 31.93
C VAL A 74 34.43 -0.95 30.55
N VAL A 75 35.33 -1.56 29.79
CA VAL A 75 35.01 -2.16 28.47
C VAL A 75 34.01 -3.29 28.63
N LEU A 76 34.22 -4.20 29.59
CA LEU A 76 33.33 -5.32 29.84
C LEU A 76 31.94 -4.87 30.31
N ALA A 77 31.86 -3.89 31.22
CA ALA A 77 30.60 -3.30 31.66
C ALA A 77 29.85 -2.63 30.50
N SER A 78 30.59 -1.94 29.61
CA SER A 78 30.01 -1.30 28.41
C SER A 78 29.47 -2.34 27.42
N ALA A 79 30.21 -3.43 27.18
CA ALA A 79 29.78 -4.54 26.34
C ALA A 79 28.53 -5.23 26.93
N CYS A 80 28.48 -5.44 28.24
CA CYS A 80 27.30 -6.00 28.90
C CYS A 80 26.10 -5.06 28.80
N LYS A 81 26.27 -3.74 29.02
CA LYS A 81 25.19 -2.75 28.86
C LYS A 81 24.64 -2.76 27.44
N TYR A 82 25.51 -2.81 26.43
CA TYR A 82 25.10 -2.94 25.04
C TYR A 82 24.34 -4.25 24.79
N GLY A 83 24.84 -5.39 25.30
CA GLY A 83 24.17 -6.68 25.20
C GLY A 83 22.76 -6.67 25.83
N ILE A 84 22.60 -6.05 27.00
CA ILE A 84 21.29 -5.84 27.65
C ILE A 84 20.36 -5.08 26.71
N GLN A 85 20.79 -3.93 26.17
CA GLN A 85 19.97 -3.11 25.26
C GLN A 85 19.60 -3.83 23.96
N VAL A 86 20.51 -4.64 23.40
CA VAL A 86 20.24 -5.47 22.21
C VAL A 86 19.17 -6.50 22.52
N ILE A 87 19.28 -7.23 23.64
CA ILE A 87 18.29 -8.24 24.03
C ILE A 87 16.93 -7.58 24.33
N GLU A 88 16.91 -6.45 25.05
CA GLU A 88 15.71 -5.63 25.28
C GLU A 88 15.01 -5.28 23.96
N THR A 89 15.78 -4.79 22.97
CA THR A 89 15.26 -4.41 21.65
C THR A 89 14.67 -5.61 20.90
N LEU A 90 15.33 -6.77 20.95
CA LEU A 90 14.84 -8.00 20.34
C LEU A 90 13.52 -8.47 20.96
N ILE A 91 13.41 -8.42 22.29
CA ILE A 91 12.17 -8.75 23.02
C ILE A 91 11.06 -7.77 22.65
N ALA A 92 11.35 -6.47 22.59
CA ALA A 92 10.39 -5.45 22.20
C ALA A 92 9.83 -5.68 20.79
N GLN A 93 10.71 -5.86 19.78
CA GLN A 93 10.30 -6.03 18.38
C GLN A 93 9.52 -7.34 18.15
N ARG A 94 9.94 -8.45 18.78
CA ARG A 94 9.20 -9.72 18.72
C ARG A 94 7.81 -9.60 19.34
N THR A 95 7.70 -8.86 20.43
CA THR A 95 6.42 -8.62 21.10
C THR A 95 5.53 -7.71 20.27
N LEU A 96 6.08 -6.63 19.69
CA LEU A 96 5.37 -5.74 18.77
C LEU A 96 4.79 -6.50 17.58
N ALA A 97 5.57 -7.36 16.94
CA ALA A 97 5.11 -8.17 15.81
C ALA A 97 3.94 -9.08 16.19
N ARG A 98 3.98 -9.69 17.40
CA ARG A 98 2.88 -10.54 17.90
C ARG A 98 1.63 -9.75 18.27
N MET A 99 1.79 -8.60 18.92
CA MET A 99 0.69 -7.68 19.22
C MET A 99 0.01 -7.23 17.93
N ARG A 100 0.78 -6.80 16.92
CA ARG A 100 0.27 -6.39 15.60
C ARG A 100 -0.48 -7.51 14.90
N ARG A 101 0.10 -8.71 14.84
CA ARG A 101 -0.54 -9.87 14.21
C ARG A 101 -1.87 -10.21 14.88
N ALA A 102 -1.89 -10.29 16.21
CA ALA A 102 -3.08 -10.64 16.97
C ALA A 102 -4.18 -9.57 16.86
N LEU A 103 -3.80 -8.28 16.92
CA LEU A 103 -4.76 -7.19 16.80
C LEU A 103 -5.30 -7.06 15.36
N LEU A 104 -4.46 -7.25 14.35
CA LEU A 104 -4.89 -7.25 12.94
C LEU A 104 -5.85 -8.41 12.65
N GLU A 105 -5.55 -9.61 13.14
CA GLU A 105 -6.42 -10.78 13.01
C GLU A 105 -7.79 -10.54 13.66
N HIS A 106 -7.84 -9.85 14.80
CA HIS A 106 -9.08 -9.44 15.46
C HIS A 106 -9.80 -8.33 14.68
N ALA A 107 -9.10 -7.27 14.29
CA ALA A 107 -9.65 -6.13 13.57
C ALA A 107 -10.35 -6.54 12.26
N LEU A 108 -9.75 -7.45 11.48
CA LEU A 108 -10.33 -7.96 10.22
C LEU A 108 -11.65 -8.73 10.41
N ARG A 109 -12.01 -9.10 11.65
CA ARG A 109 -13.24 -9.84 11.98
C ARG A 109 -14.34 -8.94 12.54
N LEU A 110 -14.07 -7.65 12.73
CA LEU A 110 -15.01 -6.70 13.30
C LEU A 110 -16.17 -6.39 12.34
N PRO A 111 -17.35 -6.04 12.88
CA PRO A 111 -18.51 -5.69 12.06
C PRO A 111 -18.25 -4.44 11.22
N LEU A 112 -18.99 -4.30 10.11
CA LEU A 112 -18.87 -3.13 9.22
C LEU A 112 -19.23 -1.80 9.90
N SER A 113 -20.05 -1.83 10.95
CA SER A 113 -20.41 -0.60 11.66
C SER A 113 -19.22 0.02 12.37
N PHE A 114 -18.33 -0.79 12.94
CA PHE A 114 -17.07 -0.33 13.51
C PHE A 114 -16.25 0.50 12.50
N PHE A 115 -16.13 0.06 11.25
CA PHE A 115 -15.38 0.76 10.21
C PHE A 115 -16.11 1.97 9.61
N ARG A 116 -17.41 2.10 9.87
CA ARG A 116 -18.20 3.27 9.47
C ARG A 116 -18.00 4.41 10.47
N GLU A 117 -17.96 4.09 11.76
CA GLU A 117 -17.72 5.06 12.84
C GLU A 117 -16.24 5.44 12.96
N ASN A 118 -15.34 4.52 12.57
CA ASN A 118 -13.91 4.69 12.74
C ASN A 118 -13.20 4.70 11.38
N PRO A 119 -12.67 5.85 10.93
CA PRO A 119 -11.95 5.95 9.67
C PRO A 119 -10.78 4.96 9.60
N PRO A 120 -10.49 4.39 8.40
CA PRO A 120 -9.39 3.42 8.24
C PRO A 120 -8.03 3.92 8.73
N GLY A 121 -7.75 5.22 8.59
CA GLY A 121 -6.52 5.83 9.09
C GLY A 121 -6.33 5.69 10.61
N SER A 122 -7.42 5.73 11.39
CA SER A 122 -7.38 5.54 12.84
C SER A 122 -6.99 4.10 13.19
N VAL A 123 -7.54 3.11 12.48
CA VAL A 123 -7.20 1.69 12.64
C VAL A 123 -5.73 1.44 12.31
N VAL A 124 -5.25 2.01 11.19
CA VAL A 124 -3.83 1.92 10.78
C VAL A 124 -2.92 2.55 11.84
N ASN A 125 -3.24 3.76 12.31
CA ASN A 125 -2.45 4.43 13.33
C ASN A 125 -2.39 3.64 14.64
N ALA A 126 -3.50 3.02 15.05
CA ALA A 126 -3.56 2.18 16.26
C ALA A 126 -2.62 0.96 16.15
N VAL A 127 -2.66 0.24 15.03
CA VAL A 127 -1.82 -0.96 14.81
C VAL A 127 -0.34 -0.60 14.57
N VAL A 128 -0.07 0.46 13.82
CA VAL A 128 1.30 0.83 13.42
C VAL A 128 2.01 1.62 14.52
N ASN A 129 1.39 2.68 15.04
CA ASN A 129 2.04 3.64 15.92
C ASN A 129 1.74 3.39 17.40
N GLU A 130 0.46 3.14 17.77
CA GLU A 130 0.09 3.06 19.18
C GLU A 130 0.65 1.82 19.88
N LEU A 131 0.72 0.67 19.19
CA LEU A 131 1.31 -0.56 19.74
C LEU A 131 2.84 -0.50 19.95
N ALA A 132 3.54 0.45 19.35
CA ALA A 132 4.99 0.58 19.49
C ALA A 132 5.40 0.95 20.93
N VAL A 133 4.68 1.89 21.57
CA VAL A 133 5.00 2.36 22.92
C VAL A 133 4.89 1.25 23.98
N PRO A 134 3.78 0.47 24.04
CA PRO A 134 3.67 -0.67 24.94
C PRO A 134 4.75 -1.74 24.70
N SER A 135 5.17 -1.95 23.45
CA SER A 135 6.18 -2.97 23.14
C SER A 135 7.57 -2.60 23.67
N ASN A 136 7.94 -1.32 23.63
CA ASN A 136 9.19 -0.82 24.23
C ASN A 136 9.21 -1.03 25.74
N PHE A 137 8.07 -0.78 26.41
CA PHE A 137 7.92 -1.10 27.83
C PHE A 137 8.16 -2.58 28.09
N VAL A 138 7.55 -3.49 27.32
CA VAL A 138 7.71 -4.94 27.52
C VAL A 138 9.18 -5.37 27.39
N GLY A 139 9.93 -4.80 26.44
CA GLY A 139 11.36 -5.05 26.30
C GLY A 139 12.16 -4.67 27.56
N ALA A 140 11.86 -3.51 28.13
CA ALA A 140 12.55 -2.93 29.30
C ALA A 140 12.02 -3.45 30.66
N ALA A 141 10.86 -4.14 30.67
CA ALA A 141 10.06 -4.40 31.87
C ALA A 141 10.80 -5.16 32.97
N VAL A 142 11.74 -6.03 32.60
CA VAL A 142 12.51 -6.86 33.55
C VAL A 142 13.89 -6.27 33.77
N SER A 143 14.61 -5.96 32.70
CA SER A 143 16.02 -5.55 32.76
C SER A 143 16.22 -4.19 33.40
N THR A 144 15.48 -3.16 33.01
CA THR A 144 15.70 -1.79 33.51
C THR A 144 15.45 -1.67 35.01
N PRO A 145 14.33 -2.15 35.60
CA PRO A 145 14.15 -2.06 37.04
C PRO A 145 15.15 -2.95 37.80
N LEU A 146 15.44 -4.15 37.30
CA LEU A 146 16.35 -5.08 37.97
C LEU A 146 17.80 -4.57 37.95
N SER A 147 18.33 -4.19 36.78
CA SER A 147 19.71 -3.73 36.65
C SER A 147 19.97 -2.47 37.45
N ASN A 148 19.01 -1.52 37.46
CA ASN A 148 19.15 -0.27 38.18
C ASN A 148 18.95 -0.42 39.69
N LEU A 149 17.98 -1.22 40.14
CA LEU A 149 17.82 -1.49 41.57
C LEU A 149 19.04 -2.21 42.14
N LEU A 150 19.56 -3.23 41.43
CA LEU A 150 20.76 -3.94 41.85
C LEU A 150 22.01 -3.05 41.79
N THR A 151 22.11 -2.14 40.81
CA THR A 151 23.20 -1.15 40.76
C THR A 151 23.13 -0.21 41.97
N LEU A 152 21.95 0.33 42.30
CA LEU A 152 21.76 1.20 43.47
C LEU A 152 22.16 0.47 44.76
N LEU A 153 21.72 -0.78 44.93
CA LEU A 153 22.09 -1.59 46.09
C LEU A 153 23.60 -1.87 46.14
N ALA A 154 24.22 -2.20 45.01
CA ALA A 154 25.67 -2.44 44.93
C ALA A 154 26.49 -1.20 45.29
N PHE A 155 26.13 -0.02 44.77
CA PHE A 155 26.83 1.23 45.08
C PHE A 155 26.54 1.74 46.49
N ALA A 156 25.30 1.63 46.97
CA ALA A 156 24.98 1.96 48.36
C ALA A 156 25.74 1.04 49.34
N GLY A 157 25.80 -0.27 49.07
CA GLY A 157 26.60 -1.23 49.83
C GLY A 157 28.09 -0.89 49.80
N TYR A 158 28.64 -0.53 48.63
CA TYR A 158 30.03 -0.11 48.49
C TYR A 158 30.34 1.18 49.28
N LEU A 159 29.46 2.19 49.24
CA LEU A 159 29.62 3.42 50.02
C LEU A 159 29.58 3.17 51.53
N LEU A 160 28.63 2.34 52.00
CA LEU A 160 28.54 1.94 53.41
C LEU A 160 29.77 1.18 53.87
N TRP A 161 30.36 0.35 53.00
CA TRP A 161 31.61 -0.35 53.26
C TRP A 161 32.81 0.59 53.35
N LEU A 162 32.87 1.65 52.52
CA LEU A 162 33.93 2.66 52.58
C LEU A 162 33.86 3.52 53.86
N ASN A 163 32.70 4.11 54.15
CA ASN A 163 32.49 4.89 55.37
C ASN A 163 30.98 5.02 55.68
N PRO A 164 30.47 4.40 56.75
CA PRO A 164 29.04 4.42 57.08
C PRO A 164 28.47 5.81 57.36
N LEU A 165 29.23 6.67 58.05
CA LEU A 165 28.77 8.02 58.44
C LEU A 165 28.61 8.91 57.20
N LEU A 166 29.64 8.94 56.35
CA LEU A 166 29.63 9.70 55.10
C LEU A 166 28.57 9.16 54.14
N ALA A 167 28.40 7.83 54.08
CA ALA A 167 27.37 7.16 53.27
C ALA A 167 25.96 7.60 53.67
N VAL A 168 25.59 7.56 54.95
CA VAL A 168 24.25 7.94 55.40
C VAL A 168 23.94 9.41 55.11
N ILE A 169 24.89 10.32 55.38
CA ILE A 169 24.69 11.75 55.14
C ILE A 169 24.60 12.06 53.64
N SER A 170 25.46 11.42 52.83
CA SER A 170 25.42 11.58 51.37
C SER A 170 24.16 10.96 50.74
N LEU A 171 23.64 9.87 51.29
CA LEU A 171 22.40 9.24 50.84
C LEU A 171 21.15 10.04 51.28
N ALA A 172 21.25 10.82 52.36
CA ALA A 172 20.15 11.66 52.86
C ALA A 172 19.76 12.80 51.89
N THR A 173 20.59 13.14 50.90
CA THR A 173 20.23 14.12 49.87
C THR A 173 19.19 13.58 48.87
N TYR A 174 19.11 12.26 48.65
CA TYR A 174 18.16 11.66 47.71
C TYR A 174 16.70 11.67 48.18
N PRO A 175 16.34 11.41 49.45
CA PRO A 175 14.99 11.60 49.97
C PRO A 175 14.42 13.01 49.72
N LEU A 176 15.25 14.05 49.85
CA LEU A 176 14.82 15.43 49.57
C LEU A 176 14.49 15.61 48.08
N ALA A 177 15.33 15.06 47.20
CA ALA A 177 15.07 15.02 45.75
C ALA A 177 13.78 14.23 45.43
N MET A 178 13.52 13.11 46.14
CA MET A 178 12.30 12.30 45.99
C MET A 178 11.00 13.05 46.34
N ILE A 179 11.06 14.13 47.12
CA ILE A 179 9.88 14.95 47.41
C ILE A 179 9.69 16.03 46.34
N VAL A 180 10.77 16.71 45.94
CA VAL A 180 10.71 17.85 45.02
C VAL A 180 10.46 17.43 43.57
N LEU A 181 11.14 16.38 43.09
CA LEU A 181 11.05 15.94 41.69
C LEU A 181 9.62 15.52 41.28
N PRO A 182 8.89 14.69 42.06
CA PRO A 182 7.53 14.28 41.68
C PRO A 182 6.53 15.44 41.59
N LEU A 183 6.68 16.48 42.40
CA LEU A 183 5.81 17.65 42.37
C LEU A 183 5.93 18.39 41.02
N LEU A 184 7.16 18.61 40.56
CA LEU A 184 7.43 19.19 39.24
C LEU A 184 7.02 18.24 38.11
N GLN A 185 7.26 16.94 38.28
CA GLN A 185 6.92 15.91 37.30
C GLN A 185 5.40 15.79 37.07
N ARG A 186 4.57 15.98 38.11
CA ARG A 186 3.10 16.01 37.96
C ARG A 186 2.64 17.11 37.00
N GLY A 187 3.25 18.30 37.08
CA GLY A 187 3.00 19.40 36.16
C GLY A 187 3.40 19.06 34.72
N ALA A 188 4.61 18.49 34.56
CA ALA A 188 5.12 18.04 33.27
C ALA A 188 4.21 16.99 32.60
N ASN A 189 3.76 15.99 33.37
CA ASN A 189 2.91 14.91 32.86
C ASN A 189 1.53 15.43 32.41
N ARG A 190 0.89 16.31 33.19
CA ARG A 190 -0.38 16.95 32.80
C ARG A 190 -0.26 17.76 31.51
N ALA A 191 0.83 18.52 31.36
CA ALA A 191 1.09 19.29 30.15
C ALA A 191 1.39 18.38 28.94
N ASN A 192 2.11 17.27 29.15
CA ASN A 192 2.38 16.29 28.10
C ASN A 192 1.09 15.62 27.59
N GLN A 193 0.19 15.26 28.50
CA GLN A 193 -1.09 14.64 28.12
C GLN A 193 -1.91 15.57 27.22
N LYS A 194 -2.06 16.85 27.62
CA LYS A 194 -2.71 17.89 26.79
C LYS A 194 -2.03 18.06 25.42
N ARG A 195 -0.69 18.01 25.37
CA ARG A 195 0.09 18.11 24.12
C ARG A 195 -0.25 16.95 23.18
N VAL A 196 -0.27 15.72 23.70
CA VAL A 196 -0.55 14.52 22.91
C VAL A 196 -1.98 14.56 22.36
N ASP A 197 -2.96 14.91 23.18
CA ASP A 197 -4.36 14.99 22.75
C ASP A 197 -4.56 16.05 21.67
N LEU A 198 -4.00 17.26 21.83
CA LEU A 198 -4.05 18.32 20.79
C LEU A 198 -3.33 17.90 19.51
N SER A 199 -2.20 17.20 19.62
CA SER A 199 -1.46 16.70 18.45
C SER A 199 -2.27 15.68 17.66
N ARG A 200 -3.08 14.85 18.32
CA ARG A 200 -3.99 13.90 17.65
C ARG A 200 -5.13 14.62 16.94
N THR A 201 -5.76 15.59 17.59
CA THR A 201 -6.80 16.41 16.96
C THR A 201 -6.27 17.12 15.72
N PHE A 202 -5.05 17.66 15.79
CA PHE A 202 -4.39 18.27 14.64
C PHE A 202 -4.18 17.28 13.49
N ALA A 203 -3.66 16.08 13.76
CA ALA A 203 -3.50 15.03 12.75
C ALA A 203 -4.84 14.58 12.14
N GLY A 204 -5.89 14.44 12.96
CA GLY A 204 -7.24 14.10 12.50
C GLY A 204 -7.83 15.14 11.57
N ARG A 205 -7.69 16.44 11.90
CA ARG A 205 -8.14 17.55 11.05
C ARG A 205 -7.38 17.64 9.74
N ILE A 206 -6.07 17.36 9.75
CA ILE A 206 -5.27 17.25 8.52
C ILE A 206 -5.84 16.14 7.65
N ALA A 207 -6.04 14.93 8.20
CA ALA A 207 -6.59 13.81 7.43
C ALA A 207 -7.97 14.11 6.84
N GLU A 208 -8.85 14.77 7.61
CA GLU A 208 -10.16 15.24 7.16
C GLU A 208 -10.05 16.21 5.96
N ALA A 209 -9.20 17.23 6.07
CA ALA A 209 -9.00 18.22 5.00
C ALA A 209 -8.44 17.60 3.71
N PHE A 210 -7.47 16.69 3.80
CA PHE A 210 -6.92 16.00 2.63
C PHE A 210 -7.90 14.98 2.03
N THR A 211 -8.75 14.36 2.84
CA THR A 211 -9.83 13.50 2.34
C THR A 211 -10.87 14.32 1.58
N GLY A 212 -11.23 15.50 2.09
CA GLY A 212 -12.12 16.47 1.46
C GLY A 212 -11.43 17.45 0.51
N ILE A 213 -10.24 17.12 -0.02
CA ILE A 213 -9.43 18.09 -0.77
C ILE A 213 -10.15 18.62 -2.02
N HIS A 214 -11.00 17.79 -2.65
CA HIS A 214 -11.81 18.19 -3.80
C HIS A 214 -12.85 19.25 -3.44
N GLU A 215 -13.42 19.23 -2.22
CA GLU A 215 -14.32 20.28 -1.74
C GLU A 215 -13.56 21.61 -1.54
N ILE A 216 -12.36 21.53 -0.96
CA ILE A 216 -11.51 22.71 -0.77
C ILE A 216 -11.13 23.33 -2.12
N HIS A 217 -10.70 22.51 -3.08
CA HIS A 217 -10.35 22.98 -4.42
C HIS A 217 -11.57 23.46 -5.21
N GLY A 218 -12.69 22.71 -5.17
CA GLY A 218 -13.91 23.02 -5.89
C GLY A 218 -14.56 24.32 -5.42
N HIS A 219 -14.43 24.65 -4.14
CA HIS A 219 -14.95 25.89 -3.55
C HIS A 219 -13.88 26.98 -3.33
N ALA A 220 -12.63 26.74 -3.73
CA ALA A 220 -11.49 27.60 -3.44
C ALA A 220 -11.38 28.00 -1.94
N ALA A 221 -11.76 27.10 -1.03
CA ALA A 221 -11.90 27.35 0.40
C ALA A 221 -10.56 27.35 1.19
N PHE A 222 -9.43 27.51 0.50
CA PHE A 222 -8.08 27.42 1.07
C PHE A 222 -7.88 28.31 2.31
N GLY A 223 -8.36 29.56 2.25
CA GLY A 223 -8.23 30.51 3.36
C GLY A 223 -9.05 30.15 4.60
N VAL A 224 -10.17 29.44 4.43
CA VAL A 224 -11.00 28.96 5.56
C VAL A 224 -10.28 27.87 6.31
N GLU A 225 -9.76 26.88 5.59
CA GLU A 225 -9.01 25.77 6.18
C GLU A 225 -7.68 26.24 6.79
N GLN A 226 -6.98 27.18 6.13
CA GLN A 226 -5.75 27.74 6.69
C GLN A 226 -5.99 28.40 8.06
N LYS A 227 -7.03 29.23 8.22
CA LYS A 227 -7.36 29.85 9.51
C LYS A 227 -7.68 28.82 10.59
N ARG A 228 -8.41 27.75 10.25
CA ARG A 228 -8.71 26.65 11.18
C ARG A 228 -7.44 25.95 11.66
N PHE A 229 -6.47 25.75 10.77
CA PHE A 229 -5.18 25.16 11.15
C PHE A 229 -4.33 26.10 12.01
N GLU A 230 -4.31 27.40 11.72
CA GLU A 230 -3.56 28.40 12.49
C GLU A 230 -3.95 28.39 13.98
N ASP A 231 -5.25 28.33 14.29
CA ASP A 231 -5.75 28.25 15.68
C ASP A 231 -5.26 26.99 16.43
N LEU A 232 -5.25 25.84 15.75
CA LEU A 232 -4.77 24.59 16.32
C LEU A 232 -3.26 24.60 16.53
N ILE A 233 -2.51 25.13 15.56
CA ILE A 233 -1.05 25.28 15.63
C ILE A 233 -0.68 26.15 16.83
N GLU A 234 -1.38 27.27 17.04
CA GLU A 234 -1.08 28.19 18.12
C GLU A 234 -1.38 27.60 19.51
N ARG A 235 -2.50 26.87 19.64
CA ARG A 235 -2.81 26.12 20.88
C ARG A 235 -1.74 25.06 21.16
N LEU A 236 -1.34 24.31 20.14
CA LEU A 236 -0.30 23.29 20.26
C LEU A 236 1.04 23.90 20.65
N ARG A 237 1.41 25.05 20.08
CA ARG A 237 2.62 25.82 20.41
C ARG A 237 2.64 26.21 21.89
N LYS A 238 1.56 26.83 22.40
CA LYS A 238 1.43 27.24 23.81
C LYS A 238 1.61 26.06 24.76
N VAL A 239 0.92 24.95 24.51
CA VAL A 239 1.02 23.74 25.36
C VAL A 239 2.42 23.13 25.30
N ARG A 240 3.06 23.14 24.12
CA ARG A 240 4.44 22.63 23.95
C ARG A 240 5.45 23.48 24.71
N ILE A 241 5.31 24.80 24.73
CA ILE A 241 6.16 25.70 25.53
C ILE A 241 5.99 25.40 27.02
N VAL A 242 4.75 25.35 27.52
CA VAL A 242 4.47 25.06 28.94
C VAL A 242 5.04 23.70 29.36
N TRP A 243 4.85 22.66 28.54
CA TRP A 243 5.47 21.35 28.77
C TRP A 243 7.01 21.44 28.81
N GLY A 244 7.60 22.17 27.87
CA GLY A 244 9.04 22.42 27.82
C GLY A 244 9.56 23.07 29.10
N LEU A 245 8.90 24.12 29.59
CA LEU A 245 9.27 24.80 30.84
C LEU A 245 9.25 23.87 32.05
N PHE A 246 8.19 23.07 32.23
CA PHE A 246 8.15 22.08 33.30
C PHE A 246 9.27 21.04 33.17
N ARG A 247 9.53 20.55 31.96
CA ARG A 247 10.60 19.58 31.70
C ARG A 247 11.99 20.15 32.02
N TYR A 248 12.24 21.40 31.67
CA TYR A 248 13.48 22.09 32.03
C TYR A 248 13.58 22.33 33.53
N GLY A 249 12.48 22.69 34.20
CA GLY A 249 12.42 22.80 35.66
C GLY A 249 12.83 21.50 36.35
N VAL A 250 12.30 20.36 35.89
CA VAL A 250 12.71 19.02 36.38
C VAL A 250 14.21 18.81 36.17
N LYS A 251 14.74 19.07 34.97
CA LYS A 251 16.19 18.90 34.68
C LYS A 251 17.07 19.80 35.54
N SER A 252 16.69 21.05 35.75
CA SER A 252 17.45 22.01 36.57
C SER A 252 17.44 21.63 38.05
N ALA A 253 16.27 21.31 38.61
CA ALA A 253 16.15 20.84 39.99
C ALA A 253 16.98 19.56 40.21
N ASN A 254 16.95 18.67 39.23
CA ASN A 254 17.73 17.45 39.24
C ASN A 254 19.25 17.69 39.25
N ASN A 255 19.76 18.57 38.37
CA ASN A 255 21.17 18.93 38.33
C ASN A 255 21.64 19.54 39.66
N PHE A 256 20.80 20.36 40.29
CA PHE A 256 21.09 20.92 41.61
C PHE A 256 21.30 19.84 42.68
N PHE A 257 20.41 18.85 42.79
CA PHE A 257 20.58 17.75 43.75
C PHE A 257 21.79 16.86 43.44
N THR A 258 22.12 16.68 42.16
CA THR A 258 23.31 15.92 41.75
C THR A 258 24.59 16.61 42.21
N SER A 259 24.66 17.95 42.11
CA SER A 259 25.81 18.73 42.59
C SER A 259 25.90 18.87 44.11
N LEU A 260 24.78 18.71 44.84
CA LEU A 260 24.74 18.79 46.29
C LEU A 260 25.52 17.63 46.95
N GLY A 261 25.50 16.45 46.32
CA GLY A 261 26.16 15.26 46.82
C GLY A 261 27.67 15.44 47.00
N PRO A 262 28.42 15.75 45.91
CA PRO A 262 29.85 16.02 45.99
C PRO A 262 30.19 17.16 46.95
N PHE A 263 29.37 18.20 47.03
CA PHE A 263 29.56 19.30 47.99
C PHE A 263 29.60 18.79 49.44
N VAL A 264 28.64 17.94 49.83
CA VAL A 264 28.59 17.33 51.17
C VAL A 264 29.80 16.43 51.40
N VAL A 265 30.20 15.65 50.40
CA VAL A 265 31.36 14.75 50.49
C VAL A 265 32.67 15.51 50.58
N PHE A 266 32.86 16.61 49.85
CA PHE A 266 34.05 17.45 50.00
C PHE A 266 34.12 18.10 51.38
N LEU A 267 33.00 18.62 51.89
CA LEU A 267 32.97 19.28 53.20
C LEU A 267 33.27 18.29 54.33
N LEU A 268 32.54 17.18 54.41
CA LEU A 268 32.64 16.21 55.50
C LEU A 268 33.76 15.19 55.28
N GLY A 269 33.88 14.66 54.06
CA GLY A 269 34.94 13.73 53.69
C GLY A 269 36.31 14.39 53.69
N GLY A 270 36.41 15.66 53.27
CA GLY A 270 37.63 16.45 53.41
C GLY A 270 38.03 16.65 54.87
N TRP A 271 37.06 16.98 55.74
CA TRP A 271 37.28 17.09 57.18
C TRP A 271 37.73 15.77 57.83
N LEU A 272 37.13 14.63 57.44
CA LEU A 272 37.53 13.29 57.89
C LEU A 272 38.94 12.92 57.40
N THR A 273 39.30 13.32 56.19
CA THR A 273 40.61 13.08 55.59
C THR A 273 41.70 13.89 56.31
N ILE A 274 41.43 15.15 56.65
CA ILE A 274 42.35 16.00 57.44
C ILE A 274 42.64 15.39 58.82
N ARG A 275 41.65 14.72 59.44
CA ARG A 275 41.80 14.00 60.71
C ARG A 275 42.46 12.62 60.57
N GLY A 276 42.84 12.20 59.37
CA GLY A 276 43.42 10.89 59.09
C GLY A 276 42.43 9.72 59.24
N GLN A 277 41.12 9.98 59.27
CA GLN A 277 40.08 8.95 59.44
C GLN A 277 39.57 8.38 58.10
N LEU A 278 39.98 8.97 56.98
CA LEU A 278 39.63 8.54 55.63
C LEU A 278 40.85 8.70 54.72
N GLU A 279 41.18 7.65 53.95
CA GLU A 279 42.27 7.71 52.98
C GLU A 279 41.87 8.59 51.77
N LEU A 280 42.85 9.28 51.17
CA LEU A 280 42.61 10.18 50.04
C LEU A 280 41.99 9.43 48.84
N GLY A 281 42.44 8.20 48.55
CA GLY A 281 41.86 7.35 47.51
C GLY A 281 40.46 6.84 47.83
N ALA A 282 40.13 6.66 49.12
CA ALA A 282 38.78 6.32 49.53
C ALA A 282 37.82 7.50 49.31
N LEU A 283 38.26 8.74 49.54
CA LEU A 283 37.50 9.96 49.21
C LEU A 283 37.20 10.07 47.70
N VAL A 284 38.20 9.82 46.85
CA VAL A 284 38.04 9.84 45.38
C VAL A 284 37.09 8.74 44.90
N ALA A 285 37.22 7.53 45.43
CA ALA A 285 36.31 6.42 45.11
C ALA A 285 34.89 6.69 45.62
N PHE A 286 34.74 7.36 46.76
CA PHE A 286 33.45 7.76 47.32
C PHE A 286 32.74 8.80 46.43
N LEU A 287 33.45 9.86 46.01
CA LEU A 287 32.92 10.86 45.06
C LEU A 287 32.47 10.20 43.75
N SER A 288 33.29 9.29 43.22
CA SER A 288 33.00 8.57 41.97
C SER A 288 31.81 7.61 42.10
N ALA A 289 31.67 6.93 43.25
CA ALA A 289 30.54 6.05 43.52
C ALA A 289 29.24 6.83 43.73
N GLN A 290 29.31 7.99 44.39
CA GLN A 290 28.17 8.87 44.61
C GLN A 290 27.63 9.47 43.31
N GLU A 291 28.52 9.94 42.41
CA GLU A 291 28.11 10.45 41.10
C GLU A 291 27.35 9.37 40.31
N LYS A 292 27.82 8.12 40.36
CA LYS A 292 27.20 6.99 39.65
C LYS A 292 25.87 6.51 40.22
N LEU A 293 25.47 6.91 41.43
CA LEU A 293 24.14 6.59 42.01
C LEU A 293 23.01 7.34 41.30
N TYR A 294 23.32 8.42 40.60
CA TYR A 294 22.32 9.26 39.94
C TYR A 294 21.68 8.59 38.71
N ASP A 295 22.50 8.01 37.81
CA ASP A 295 21.99 7.44 36.56
C ASP A 295 20.93 6.34 36.78
N PRO A 296 21.13 5.34 37.68
CA PRO A 296 20.13 4.30 37.92
C PRO A 296 18.80 4.85 38.45
N TRP A 297 18.87 5.88 39.30
CA TRP A 297 17.68 6.54 39.83
C TRP A 297 16.89 7.24 38.71
N LYS A 298 17.59 7.98 37.85
CA LYS A 298 17.01 8.63 36.68
C LYS A 298 16.37 7.60 35.73
N GLU A 299 17.09 6.53 35.40
CA GLU A 299 16.58 5.46 34.53
C GLU A 299 15.32 4.79 35.11
N LEU A 300 15.19 4.64 36.43
CA LEU A 300 13.96 4.14 37.08
C LEU A 300 12.76 5.11 36.93
N ILE A 301 12.99 6.41 37.04
CA ILE A 301 11.94 7.43 36.82
C ILE A 301 11.50 7.42 35.36
N GLU A 302 12.44 7.37 34.41
CA GLU A 302 12.16 7.28 32.98
C GLU A 302 11.41 5.98 32.65
N PHE A 303 11.81 4.86 33.24
CA PHE A 303 11.10 3.58 33.13
C PHE A 303 9.65 3.67 33.62
N TYR A 304 9.41 4.33 34.76
CA TYR A 304 8.05 4.54 35.27
C TYR A 304 7.19 5.35 34.28
N GLN A 305 7.75 6.36 33.61
CA GLN A 305 7.05 7.12 32.58
C GLN A 305 6.71 6.23 31.38
N VAL A 306 7.67 5.45 30.89
CA VAL A 306 7.47 4.50 29.77
C VAL A 306 6.38 3.47 30.12
N TYR A 307 6.36 2.97 31.35
CA TYR A 307 5.30 2.09 31.84
C TYR A 307 3.93 2.77 31.82
N GLN A 308 3.81 3.99 32.32
CA GLN A 308 2.55 4.73 32.33
C GLN A 308 2.04 5.01 30.92
N ASP A 309 2.90 5.52 30.04
CA ASP A 309 2.56 5.81 28.64
C ASP A 309 2.17 4.53 27.90
N GLY A 310 2.93 3.44 28.08
CA GLY A 310 2.63 2.12 27.53
C GLY A 310 1.31 1.56 28.03
N LYS A 311 1.05 1.59 29.34
CA LYS A 311 -0.19 1.08 29.94
C LYS A 311 -1.42 1.85 29.47
N VAL A 312 -1.38 3.18 29.47
CA VAL A 312 -2.50 4.02 29.06
C VAL A 312 -2.79 3.84 27.58
N THR A 313 -1.75 3.87 26.73
CA THR A 313 -1.89 3.69 25.28
C THR A 313 -2.43 2.30 24.97
N TYR A 314 -1.83 1.24 25.54
CA TYR A 314 -2.28 -0.14 25.34
C TYR A 314 -3.74 -0.32 25.74
N ARG A 315 -4.15 0.17 26.92
CA ARG A 315 -5.54 0.02 27.38
C ARG A 315 -6.50 0.71 26.43
N ARG A 316 -6.22 1.95 26.03
CA ARG A 316 -7.06 2.70 25.08
C ARG A 316 -7.16 2.01 23.73
N THR A 317 -6.04 1.53 23.19
CA THR A 317 -6.04 0.77 21.93
C THR A 317 -6.86 -0.51 22.06
N MET A 318 -6.75 -1.24 23.18
CA MET A 318 -7.56 -2.44 23.38
C MET A 318 -9.05 -2.13 23.56
N GLU A 319 -9.40 -1.09 24.32
CA GLU A 319 -10.79 -0.59 24.47
C GLU A 319 -11.38 -0.18 23.12
N PHE A 320 -10.59 0.48 22.26
CA PHE A 320 -11.00 0.88 20.92
C PHE A 320 -11.38 -0.31 20.03
N PHE A 321 -10.71 -1.45 20.19
CA PHE A 321 -11.02 -2.67 19.44
C PHE A 321 -11.90 -3.68 20.21
N ASP A 322 -12.39 -3.34 21.41
CA ASP A 322 -13.21 -4.24 22.25
C ASP A 322 -14.67 -4.30 21.76
N VAL A 323 -14.81 -4.70 20.50
CA VAL A 323 -16.07 -4.98 19.84
C VAL A 323 -16.13 -6.48 19.58
N GLU A 324 -17.22 -7.11 19.99
CA GLU A 324 -17.41 -8.54 19.73
C GLU A 324 -17.81 -8.76 18.26
N ALA A 325 -17.13 -9.70 17.60
CA ALA A 325 -17.50 -10.09 16.25
C ALA A 325 -18.88 -10.77 16.31
N PRO A 326 -19.87 -10.31 15.51
CA PRO A 326 -21.24 -10.80 15.62
C PRO A 326 -21.39 -12.27 15.19
N VAL A 327 -20.44 -12.79 14.42
CA VAL A 327 -20.50 -14.12 13.80
C VAL A 327 -19.12 -14.76 13.80
N ALA A 328 -19.06 -16.06 14.05
CA ALA A 328 -17.82 -16.85 13.96
C ALA A 328 -17.30 -16.91 12.51
N VAL A 329 -15.97 -16.90 12.34
CA VAL A 329 -15.35 -17.01 11.01
C VAL A 329 -15.58 -18.39 10.40
N ALA A 330 -15.28 -19.45 11.17
CA ALA A 330 -15.38 -20.83 10.76
C ALA A 330 -16.23 -21.63 11.76
N PRO A 331 -16.90 -22.70 11.33
CA PRO A 331 -17.54 -23.62 12.25
C PRO A 331 -16.47 -24.39 13.05
N PRO A 332 -16.61 -24.57 14.37
CA PRO A 332 -15.60 -25.22 15.20
C PRO A 332 -15.52 -26.74 14.98
N ASP A 333 -16.66 -27.40 14.79
CA ASP A 333 -16.77 -28.87 14.86
C ASP A 333 -17.28 -29.52 13.56
N ARG A 334 -17.38 -28.77 12.46
CA ARG A 334 -17.88 -29.27 11.17
C ARG A 334 -17.31 -28.52 9.96
N PRO A 335 -17.32 -29.12 8.76
CA PRO A 335 -17.08 -28.38 7.53
C PRO A 335 -18.22 -27.38 7.24
N PRO A 336 -18.00 -26.40 6.34
CA PRO A 336 -19.05 -25.48 5.89
C PRO A 336 -20.25 -26.21 5.31
N LEU A 337 -21.47 -25.75 5.62
CA LEU A 337 -22.71 -26.32 5.09
C LEU A 337 -22.85 -26.04 3.60
N GLN A 338 -23.50 -26.95 2.88
CA GLN A 338 -24.00 -26.75 1.52
C GLN A 338 -25.52 -26.64 1.58
N LEU A 339 -26.07 -25.52 1.12
CA LEU A 339 -27.46 -25.14 1.32
C LEU A 339 -28.24 -25.20 -0.01
N ASP A 340 -29.55 -25.41 0.06
CA ASP A 340 -30.43 -25.62 -1.11
C ASP A 340 -30.79 -24.32 -1.85
N GLY A 341 -30.40 -23.16 -1.32
CA GLY A 341 -30.69 -21.85 -1.91
C GLY A 341 -32.06 -21.27 -1.50
N ARG A 342 -32.82 -21.91 -0.61
CA ARG A 342 -34.06 -21.33 -0.06
C ARG A 342 -33.75 -20.09 0.79
N LEU A 343 -34.53 -19.03 0.61
CA LEU A 343 -34.41 -17.80 1.40
C LEU A 343 -35.76 -17.44 2.04
N GLU A 344 -35.80 -17.22 3.35
CA GLU A 344 -37.00 -16.82 4.06
C GLU A 344 -36.70 -15.70 5.05
N VAL A 345 -37.50 -14.63 5.05
CA VAL A 345 -37.39 -13.48 5.94
C VAL A 345 -38.69 -13.39 6.73
N ARG A 346 -38.60 -13.54 8.06
CA ARG A 346 -39.73 -13.47 8.98
C ARG A 346 -39.64 -12.19 9.82
N ARG A 347 -40.47 -11.21 9.48
CA ARG A 347 -40.68 -9.94 10.21
C ARG A 347 -39.33 -9.28 10.56
N LEU A 348 -38.60 -8.89 9.53
CA LEU A 348 -37.29 -8.26 9.67
C LEU A 348 -37.46 -6.75 9.90
N ASP A 349 -36.90 -6.27 11.01
CA ASP A 349 -36.76 -4.85 11.33
C ASP A 349 -35.26 -4.51 11.47
N PHE A 350 -34.82 -3.43 10.80
CA PHE A 350 -33.44 -2.97 10.87
C PHE A 350 -33.39 -1.52 11.35
N LEU A 351 -32.62 -1.31 12.42
CA LEU A 351 -32.35 -0.03 13.05
C LEU A 351 -30.87 0.30 12.87
N THR A 352 -30.56 1.54 12.54
CA THR A 352 -29.19 2.05 12.62
C THR A 352 -28.77 2.22 14.08
N GLU A 353 -27.48 2.40 14.31
CA GLU A 353 -26.93 2.72 15.65
C GLU A 353 -27.48 4.05 16.20
N THR A 354 -27.87 4.98 15.31
CA THR A 354 -28.56 6.23 15.66
C THR A 354 -30.05 6.05 15.99
N GLY A 355 -30.58 4.82 15.94
CA GLY A 355 -31.98 4.51 16.21
C GLY A 355 -32.94 4.77 15.03
N LEU A 356 -32.42 5.15 13.86
CA LEU A 356 -33.26 5.33 12.66
C LEU A 356 -33.67 3.97 12.11
N ARG A 357 -34.99 3.75 11.97
CA ARG A 357 -35.54 2.53 11.40
C ARG A 357 -35.50 2.60 9.87
N LEU A 358 -34.62 1.82 9.24
CA LEU A 358 -34.50 1.78 7.78
C LEU A 358 -35.31 0.66 7.14
N LEU A 359 -35.55 -0.44 7.86
CA LEU A 359 -36.42 -1.53 7.42
C LEU A 359 -37.46 -1.82 8.51
N GLN A 360 -38.70 -2.06 8.10
CA GLN A 360 -39.81 -2.32 9.00
C GLN A 360 -40.68 -3.49 8.51
N ASP A 361 -40.90 -4.49 9.37
CA ASP A 361 -41.72 -5.70 9.13
C ASP A 361 -41.54 -6.30 7.73
N ILE A 362 -40.28 -6.48 7.29
CA ILE A 362 -40.01 -7.10 6.00
C ILE A 362 -40.34 -8.60 6.08
N ARG A 363 -41.21 -9.06 5.18
CA ARG A 363 -41.57 -10.48 5.02
C ARG A 363 -41.39 -10.89 3.57
N LEU A 364 -40.60 -11.93 3.37
CA LEU A 364 -40.24 -12.43 2.05
C LEU A 364 -39.97 -13.93 2.14
N SER A 365 -40.33 -14.68 1.11
CA SER A 365 -39.93 -16.09 0.97
C SER A 365 -39.66 -16.37 -0.49
N LEU A 366 -38.50 -16.95 -0.78
CA LEU A 366 -38.08 -17.39 -2.12
C LEU A 366 -37.77 -18.89 -2.11
N ARG A 367 -38.27 -19.57 -3.14
CA ARG A 367 -37.96 -20.97 -3.41
C ARG A 367 -36.55 -21.11 -4.00
N PRO A 368 -35.90 -22.27 -3.86
CA PRO A 368 -34.66 -22.55 -4.56
C PRO A 368 -34.74 -22.22 -6.06
N GLY A 369 -33.80 -21.42 -6.55
CA GLY A 369 -33.70 -21.06 -7.97
C GLY A 369 -34.63 -19.93 -8.43
N GLU A 370 -35.42 -19.33 -7.54
CA GLU A 370 -36.35 -18.24 -7.83
C GLU A 370 -35.62 -16.88 -7.87
N HIS A 371 -35.99 -16.03 -8.82
CA HIS A 371 -35.36 -14.72 -9.02
C HIS A 371 -36.28 -13.58 -8.56
N LEU A 372 -35.77 -12.75 -7.65
CA LEU A 372 -36.47 -11.59 -7.08
C LEU A 372 -35.83 -10.28 -7.52
N ALA A 373 -36.63 -9.36 -8.05
CA ALA A 373 -36.27 -7.96 -8.22
C ALA A 373 -36.76 -7.11 -7.03
N LEU A 374 -35.85 -6.36 -6.42
CA LEU A 374 -36.15 -5.30 -5.45
C LEU A 374 -36.20 -3.96 -6.18
N VAL A 375 -37.37 -3.30 -6.18
CA VAL A 375 -37.60 -2.03 -6.88
C VAL A 375 -38.16 -0.96 -5.94
N GLY A 376 -37.95 0.31 -6.27
CA GLY A 376 -38.47 1.45 -5.49
C GLY A 376 -37.53 2.66 -5.52
N PHE A 377 -37.99 3.80 -5.03
CA PHE A 377 -37.23 5.05 -5.02
C PHE A 377 -35.90 4.97 -4.26
N SER A 378 -34.96 5.86 -4.55
CA SER A 378 -33.73 5.99 -3.76
C SER A 378 -34.08 6.23 -2.28
N GLY A 379 -33.31 5.62 -1.37
CA GLY A 379 -33.58 5.68 0.07
C GLY A 379 -34.72 4.79 0.59
N SER A 380 -35.35 3.95 -0.24
CA SER A 380 -36.43 3.05 0.21
C SER A 380 -35.97 1.84 1.05
N GLY A 381 -34.66 1.62 1.21
CA GLY A 381 -34.08 0.52 1.99
C GLY A 381 -33.62 -0.72 1.20
N LYS A 382 -33.63 -0.68 -0.15
CA LYS A 382 -33.28 -1.83 -1.01
C LYS A 382 -31.89 -2.40 -0.73
N SER A 383 -30.86 -1.56 -0.81
CA SER A 383 -29.47 -1.96 -0.55
C SER A 383 -29.27 -2.39 0.90
N THR A 384 -29.94 -1.73 1.86
CA THR A 384 -29.94 -2.16 3.27
C THR A 384 -30.47 -3.57 3.42
N LEU A 385 -31.59 -3.91 2.77
CA LEU A 385 -32.14 -5.27 2.77
C LEU A 385 -31.16 -6.26 2.15
N ALA A 386 -30.56 -5.92 0.99
CA ALA A 386 -29.56 -6.76 0.34
C ALA A 386 -28.35 -7.06 1.26
N LEU A 387 -27.85 -6.06 1.99
CA LEU A 387 -26.74 -6.22 2.94
C LEU A 387 -27.12 -7.07 4.16
N CYS A 388 -28.37 -6.96 4.66
CA CYS A 388 -28.87 -7.86 5.71
C CYS A 388 -28.94 -9.32 5.22
N LEU A 389 -29.44 -9.54 4.00
CA LEU A 389 -29.50 -10.86 3.37
C LEU A 389 -28.09 -11.46 3.12
N ALA A 390 -27.09 -10.61 2.91
CA ALA A 390 -25.68 -10.99 2.76
C ALA A 390 -24.93 -11.24 4.08
N GLN A 391 -25.62 -11.18 5.24
CA GLN A 391 -25.02 -11.27 6.58
C GLN A 391 -23.96 -10.18 6.85
N LEU A 392 -24.06 -9.02 6.18
CA LEU A 392 -23.14 -7.89 6.37
C LEU A 392 -23.63 -6.91 7.45
N HIS A 393 -24.95 -6.87 7.68
CA HIS A 393 -25.57 -6.16 8.79
C HIS A 393 -26.24 -7.15 9.75
N ALA A 394 -26.01 -6.96 11.04
CA ALA A 394 -26.72 -7.69 12.08
C ALA A 394 -28.15 -7.17 12.18
N VAL A 395 -29.09 -8.09 12.42
CA VAL A 395 -30.52 -7.80 12.51
C VAL A 395 -30.90 -7.68 13.99
N ALA A 396 -31.64 -6.63 14.36
CA ALA A 396 -32.07 -6.39 15.74
C ALA A 396 -33.32 -7.22 16.11
N GLU A 397 -34.32 -7.25 15.23
CA GLU A 397 -35.56 -8.01 15.40
C GLU A 397 -35.94 -8.73 14.11
N GLY A 398 -36.53 -9.92 14.26
CA GLY A 398 -36.83 -10.82 13.14
C GLY A 398 -35.79 -11.90 12.91
N ARG A 399 -36.04 -12.76 11.93
CA ARG A 399 -35.11 -13.83 11.53
C ARG A 399 -35.03 -13.98 10.03
N ILE A 400 -33.82 -14.18 9.52
CA ILE A 400 -33.55 -14.53 8.13
C ILE A 400 -33.07 -15.98 8.12
N PHE A 401 -33.69 -16.83 7.31
CA PHE A 401 -33.32 -18.22 7.14
C PHE A 401 -32.76 -18.45 5.74
N LEU A 402 -31.64 -19.17 5.68
CA LEU A 402 -30.97 -19.57 4.46
C LEU A 402 -30.81 -21.10 4.48
N GLY A 403 -31.46 -21.79 3.54
CA GLY A 403 -31.58 -23.25 3.56
C GLY A 403 -32.12 -23.81 4.88
N GLY A 404 -33.12 -23.14 5.46
CA GLY A 404 -33.73 -23.51 6.75
C GLY A 404 -32.92 -23.15 8.00
N HIS A 405 -31.71 -22.61 7.85
CA HIS A 405 -30.85 -22.23 8.97
C HIS A 405 -30.90 -20.72 9.21
N ASP A 406 -30.99 -20.31 10.47
CA ASP A 406 -30.93 -18.89 10.83
C ASP A 406 -29.55 -18.31 10.45
N ILE A 407 -29.56 -17.24 9.66
CA ILE A 407 -28.34 -16.59 9.14
C ILE A 407 -27.44 -16.12 10.28
N ALA A 408 -28.00 -15.74 11.44
CA ALA A 408 -27.21 -15.28 12.58
C ALA A 408 -26.35 -16.39 13.20
N ARG A 409 -26.69 -17.67 12.96
CA ARG A 409 -25.97 -18.84 13.47
C ARG A 409 -24.98 -19.44 12.47
N LEU A 410 -25.04 -19.02 11.21
CA LEU A 410 -24.14 -19.49 10.16
C LEU A 410 -22.78 -18.78 10.29
N SER A 411 -21.68 -19.51 10.15
CA SER A 411 -20.34 -18.91 10.14
C SER A 411 -20.08 -18.14 8.84
N LYS A 412 -19.07 -17.26 8.82
CA LYS A 412 -18.66 -16.58 7.58
C LYS A 412 -18.26 -17.55 6.47
N ARG A 413 -17.67 -18.70 6.81
CA ARG A 413 -17.38 -19.76 5.83
C ARG A 413 -18.63 -20.46 5.30
N ASP A 414 -19.69 -20.59 6.09
CA ASP A 414 -20.98 -21.12 5.60
C ASP A 414 -21.60 -20.15 4.57
N ILE A 415 -21.59 -18.85 4.87
CA ILE A 415 -22.04 -17.82 3.91
C ILE A 415 -21.13 -17.81 2.68
N ALA A 416 -19.82 -17.85 2.89
CA ALA A 416 -18.86 -17.89 1.80
C ALA A 416 -19.03 -19.15 0.94
N ALA A 417 -19.48 -20.30 1.43
CA ALA A 417 -19.73 -21.45 0.55
C ALA A 417 -20.98 -21.29 -0.34
N ASN A 418 -21.99 -20.54 0.11
CA ASN A 418 -23.33 -20.59 -0.51
C ASN A 418 -23.79 -19.29 -1.17
N LEU A 419 -23.25 -18.14 -0.76
CA LEU A 419 -23.75 -16.82 -1.14
C LEU A 419 -22.68 -16.01 -1.88
N GLY A 420 -23.07 -15.41 -3.00
CA GLY A 420 -22.30 -14.42 -3.74
C GLY A 420 -22.92 -13.03 -3.61
N LEU A 421 -22.09 -12.00 -3.46
CA LEU A 421 -22.53 -10.61 -3.44
C LEU A 421 -21.74 -9.81 -4.47
N VAL A 422 -22.46 -9.06 -5.31
CA VAL A 422 -21.89 -8.01 -6.14
C VAL A 422 -22.46 -6.67 -5.64
N SER A 423 -21.59 -5.81 -5.13
CA SER A 423 -21.95 -4.47 -4.65
C SER A 423 -22.11 -3.47 -5.78
N GLN A 424 -22.81 -2.37 -5.51
CA GLN A 424 -23.01 -1.25 -6.45
C GLN A 424 -21.67 -0.69 -6.93
N HIS A 425 -20.75 -0.47 -6.00
CA HIS A 425 -19.37 -0.09 -6.24
C HIS A 425 -18.47 -1.25 -5.80
N PRO A 426 -18.02 -2.11 -6.73
CA PRO A 426 -17.15 -3.23 -6.40
C PRO A 426 -15.77 -2.76 -5.99
N PHE A 427 -15.26 -3.33 -4.89
CA PHE A 427 -13.89 -3.07 -4.45
C PHE A 427 -12.93 -4.10 -5.08
N LEU A 428 -11.85 -3.59 -5.67
CA LEU A 428 -10.75 -4.39 -6.21
C LEU A 428 -9.49 -4.15 -5.38
N PHE A 429 -8.81 -5.24 -5.02
CA PHE A 429 -7.55 -5.17 -4.31
C PHE A 429 -6.42 -4.86 -5.30
N GLU A 430 -5.37 -4.21 -4.82
CA GLU A 430 -4.14 -4.08 -5.58
C GLU A 430 -3.58 -5.47 -5.90
N GLY A 431 -3.23 -5.71 -7.16
CA GLY A 431 -2.81 -7.02 -7.66
C GLY A 431 -3.15 -7.22 -9.14
N THR A 432 -3.16 -8.47 -9.57
CA THR A 432 -3.51 -8.83 -10.95
C THR A 432 -5.03 -8.99 -11.13
N LEU A 433 -5.48 -9.04 -12.38
CA LEU A 433 -6.84 -9.46 -12.73
C LEU A 433 -7.14 -10.87 -12.21
N ARG A 434 -6.15 -11.78 -12.28
CA ARG A 434 -6.24 -13.15 -11.76
C ARG A 434 -6.52 -13.15 -10.27
N ASP A 435 -5.73 -12.44 -9.47
CA ASP A 435 -5.87 -12.40 -8.00
C ASP A 435 -7.27 -11.91 -7.62
N ASN A 436 -7.71 -10.84 -8.27
CA ASN A 436 -9.03 -10.29 -8.05
C ASN A 436 -10.15 -11.23 -8.50
N LEU A 437 -9.97 -11.98 -9.58
CA LEU A 437 -10.97 -12.93 -10.05
C LEU A 437 -11.08 -14.15 -9.12
N LEU A 438 -9.94 -14.69 -8.68
CA LEU A 438 -9.86 -15.88 -7.82
C LEU A 438 -10.17 -15.59 -6.36
N TYR A 439 -10.17 -14.34 -5.92
CA TYR A 439 -10.40 -13.92 -4.54
C TYR A 439 -11.55 -14.65 -3.83
N ALA A 440 -12.71 -14.77 -4.49
CA ALA A 440 -13.89 -15.43 -3.89
C ALA A 440 -13.77 -16.96 -3.85
N CYS A 441 -13.00 -17.57 -4.75
CA CYS A 441 -12.71 -19.00 -4.75
C CYS A 441 -11.65 -19.35 -3.71
N GLU A 442 -10.61 -18.53 -3.56
CA GLU A 442 -9.55 -18.70 -2.55
C GLU A 442 -10.11 -18.63 -1.12
N ALA A 443 -11.19 -17.86 -0.91
CA ALA A 443 -11.90 -17.80 0.36
C ALA A 443 -12.54 -19.14 0.80
N LEU A 444 -12.69 -20.13 -0.09
CA LEU A 444 -13.25 -21.44 0.22
C LEU A 444 -12.24 -22.42 0.86
N GLU A 445 -10.95 -22.04 1.00
CA GLU A 445 -9.82 -22.85 1.48
C GLU A 445 -9.59 -24.17 0.70
N ALA A 446 -8.47 -24.86 1.00
CA ALA A 446 -7.83 -25.93 0.19
C ALA A 446 -8.68 -27.17 -0.16
N ALA A 447 -9.93 -27.29 0.31
CA ALA A 447 -10.81 -28.41 0.00
C ALA A 447 -11.57 -28.24 -1.33
N ALA A 448 -11.70 -27.00 -1.84
CA ALA A 448 -12.33 -26.76 -3.14
C ALA A 448 -11.29 -26.87 -4.28
N PRO A 449 -11.61 -27.56 -5.39
CA PRO A 449 -10.72 -27.58 -6.56
C PRO A 449 -10.54 -26.15 -7.07
N ARG A 450 -9.30 -25.77 -7.34
CA ARG A 450 -9.02 -24.47 -7.97
C ARG A 450 -9.66 -24.46 -9.36
N PRO A 451 -10.32 -23.36 -9.75
CA PRO A 451 -10.90 -23.26 -11.08
C PRO A 451 -9.80 -23.41 -12.13
N SER A 452 -10.08 -24.21 -13.15
CA SER A 452 -9.20 -24.36 -14.31
C SER A 452 -9.17 -23.06 -15.12
N LEU A 453 -8.19 -22.95 -16.03
CA LEU A 453 -8.17 -21.82 -16.97
C LEU A 453 -9.43 -21.79 -17.85
N ASP A 454 -9.97 -22.96 -18.19
CA ASP A 454 -11.21 -23.10 -18.96
C ASP A 454 -12.42 -22.55 -18.21
N ASP A 455 -12.52 -22.83 -16.90
CA ASP A 455 -13.58 -22.27 -16.04
C ASP A 455 -13.49 -20.74 -16.01
N VAL A 456 -12.27 -20.21 -15.87
CA VAL A 456 -12.01 -18.78 -15.90
C VAL A 456 -12.42 -18.18 -17.25
N ILE A 457 -11.98 -18.76 -18.36
CA ILE A 457 -12.31 -18.29 -19.72
C ILE A 457 -13.81 -18.33 -19.96
N ALA A 458 -14.48 -19.41 -19.56
CA ALA A 458 -15.93 -19.55 -19.69
C ALA A 458 -16.67 -18.42 -18.96
N VAL A 459 -16.24 -18.07 -17.74
CA VAL A 459 -16.83 -16.97 -16.97
C VAL A 459 -16.53 -15.61 -17.59
N LEU A 460 -15.31 -15.38 -18.08
CA LEU A 460 -14.95 -14.14 -18.78
C LEU A 460 -15.81 -13.92 -20.04
N HIS A 461 -16.13 -14.98 -20.78
CA HIS A 461 -17.05 -14.90 -21.93
C HIS A 461 -18.49 -14.58 -21.50
N GLN A 462 -18.95 -15.17 -20.40
CA GLN A 462 -20.29 -14.94 -19.87
C GLN A 462 -20.47 -13.49 -19.41
N THR A 463 -19.46 -12.88 -18.79
CA THR A 463 -19.53 -11.47 -18.36
C THR A 463 -19.19 -10.47 -19.46
N GLY A 464 -18.62 -10.93 -20.58
CA GLY A 464 -18.13 -10.05 -21.64
C GLY A 464 -16.86 -9.29 -21.25
N LEU A 465 -16.11 -9.79 -20.26
CA LEU A 465 -14.78 -9.30 -19.89
C LEU A 465 -13.67 -9.96 -20.71
N PHE A 466 -13.96 -11.05 -21.41
CA PHE A 466 -12.98 -11.81 -22.20
C PHE A 466 -12.20 -10.95 -23.19
N ALA A 467 -12.89 -10.08 -23.94
CA ALA A 467 -12.24 -9.21 -24.91
C ALA A 467 -11.28 -8.21 -24.23
N ASP A 468 -11.67 -7.68 -23.07
CA ASP A 468 -10.82 -6.79 -22.26
C ASP A 468 -9.56 -7.52 -21.78
N VAL A 469 -9.70 -8.73 -21.21
CA VAL A 469 -8.55 -9.55 -20.76
C VAL A 469 -7.63 -9.89 -21.91
N LEU A 470 -8.19 -10.29 -23.04
CA LEU A 470 -7.40 -10.60 -24.22
C LEU A 470 -6.64 -9.37 -24.72
N GLN A 471 -7.27 -8.19 -24.73
CA GLN A 471 -6.61 -6.95 -25.13
C GLN A 471 -5.45 -6.61 -24.19
N PHE A 472 -5.58 -6.83 -22.88
CA PHE A 472 -4.46 -6.70 -21.96
C PHE A 472 -3.32 -7.67 -22.28
N GLY A 473 -3.65 -8.94 -22.59
CA GLY A 473 -2.66 -9.93 -23.01
C GLY A 473 -1.95 -9.55 -24.31
N LEU A 474 -2.72 -9.13 -25.31
CA LEU A 474 -2.22 -8.70 -26.62
C LEU A 474 -1.34 -7.45 -26.53
N ASN A 475 -1.63 -6.54 -25.61
CA ASN A 475 -0.83 -5.34 -25.37
C ASN A 475 0.36 -5.57 -24.42
N THR A 476 0.48 -6.77 -23.84
CA THR A 476 1.61 -7.08 -22.96
C THR A 476 2.91 -7.21 -23.76
N PRO A 477 4.00 -6.55 -23.34
CA PRO A 477 5.32 -6.74 -23.95
C PRO A 477 5.80 -8.20 -23.86
N LEU A 478 6.19 -8.77 -25.00
CA LEU A 478 6.66 -10.15 -25.07
C LEU A 478 8.11 -10.27 -24.56
N ASP A 479 8.30 -10.67 -23.31
CA ASP A 479 9.62 -11.09 -22.81
C ASP A 479 9.97 -12.50 -23.33
N PRO A 480 11.02 -12.67 -24.16
CA PRO A 480 11.42 -13.97 -24.70
C PRO A 480 11.81 -15.00 -23.64
N ARG A 481 12.26 -14.57 -22.46
CA ARG A 481 12.64 -15.49 -21.37
C ARG A 481 11.40 -16.05 -20.67
N ARG A 482 10.41 -15.20 -20.41
CA ARG A 482 9.16 -15.58 -19.73
C ARG A 482 8.17 -16.28 -20.67
N HIS A 483 8.18 -15.93 -21.95
CA HIS A 483 7.17 -16.37 -22.94
C HIS A 483 7.76 -17.24 -24.06
N ALA A 484 8.87 -17.95 -23.80
CA ALA A 484 9.55 -18.78 -24.80
C ALA A 484 8.61 -19.79 -25.50
N ALA A 485 7.64 -20.34 -24.77
CA ALA A 485 6.72 -21.37 -25.26
C ALA A 485 5.77 -20.88 -26.38
N ILE A 486 5.37 -19.60 -26.38
CA ILE A 486 4.40 -19.08 -27.36
C ILE A 486 5.06 -18.51 -28.63
N GLY A 487 6.36 -18.22 -28.59
CA GLY A 487 7.08 -17.55 -29.67
C GLY A 487 6.93 -18.23 -31.04
N PRO A 488 7.20 -19.53 -31.18
CA PRO A 488 7.01 -20.25 -32.45
C PRO A 488 5.56 -20.24 -32.94
N GLY A 489 4.60 -20.25 -32.01
CA GLY A 489 3.18 -20.14 -32.32
C GLY A 489 2.84 -18.77 -32.89
N LEU A 490 3.34 -17.69 -32.29
CA LEU A 490 3.10 -16.31 -32.74
C LEU A 490 3.63 -16.09 -34.17
N ILE A 491 4.77 -16.67 -34.53
CA ILE A 491 5.31 -16.61 -35.90
C ILE A 491 4.38 -17.31 -36.89
N ARG A 492 3.82 -18.47 -36.53
CA ARG A 492 2.82 -19.17 -37.36
C ARG A 492 1.53 -18.36 -37.54
N VAL A 493 1.06 -17.71 -36.48
CA VAL A 493 -0.11 -16.80 -36.53
C VAL A 493 0.19 -15.61 -37.43
N ARG A 494 1.35 -14.98 -37.26
CA ARG A 494 1.83 -13.85 -38.08
C ARG A 494 1.83 -14.20 -39.56
N ARG A 495 2.46 -15.31 -39.94
CA ARG A 495 2.54 -15.74 -41.35
C ARG A 495 1.14 -15.88 -41.95
N LYS A 496 0.23 -16.55 -41.24
CA LYS A 496 -1.15 -16.73 -41.70
C LYS A 496 -1.94 -15.42 -41.75
N PHE A 497 -1.70 -14.50 -40.81
CA PHE A 497 -2.29 -13.17 -40.83
C PHE A 497 -1.86 -12.39 -42.09
N GLN A 498 -0.55 -12.36 -42.36
CA GLN A 498 0.02 -11.71 -43.54
C GLN A 498 -0.52 -12.31 -44.85
N GLU A 499 -0.49 -13.63 -44.99
CA GLU A 499 -0.95 -14.34 -46.18
C GLU A 499 -2.44 -14.11 -46.49
N LYS A 500 -3.31 -14.17 -45.47
CA LYS A 500 -4.77 -14.18 -45.67
C LYS A 500 -5.41 -12.80 -45.53
N TYR A 501 -4.84 -11.93 -44.70
CA TYR A 501 -5.46 -10.67 -44.28
C TYR A 501 -4.56 -9.45 -44.45
N GLY A 502 -3.28 -9.61 -44.83
CA GLY A 502 -2.34 -8.50 -45.03
C GLY A 502 -2.90 -7.46 -46.00
N ALA A 503 -3.36 -7.88 -47.18
CA ALA A 503 -3.94 -6.96 -48.17
C ALA A 503 -5.20 -6.24 -47.67
N ARG A 504 -6.04 -6.91 -46.85
CA ARG A 504 -7.27 -6.33 -46.29
C ARG A 504 -6.98 -5.23 -45.28
N PHE A 505 -5.92 -5.38 -44.49
CA PHE A 505 -5.56 -4.43 -43.43
C PHE A 505 -4.38 -3.53 -43.81
N ALA A 506 -3.92 -3.52 -45.06
CA ALA A 506 -2.79 -2.71 -45.52
C ALA A 506 -3.01 -1.20 -45.37
N GLU A 507 -4.26 -0.73 -45.41
CA GLU A 507 -4.60 0.69 -45.18
C GLU A 507 -4.59 1.09 -43.70
N VAL A 508 -4.53 0.10 -42.80
CA VAL A 508 -4.79 0.28 -41.35
C VAL A 508 -3.59 -0.14 -40.52
N VAL A 509 -2.80 -1.08 -41.02
CA VAL A 509 -1.58 -1.59 -40.39
C VAL A 509 -0.42 -1.25 -41.30
N GLU A 510 0.52 -0.48 -40.77
CA GLU A 510 1.79 -0.23 -41.43
C GLU A 510 2.71 -1.42 -41.17
N PHE A 511 2.75 -2.36 -42.12
CA PHE A 511 3.55 -3.57 -42.01
C PHE A 511 5.04 -3.26 -42.07
N PHE A 512 5.81 -4.00 -41.28
CA PHE A 512 7.26 -3.88 -41.26
C PHE A 512 7.87 -4.49 -42.52
N ASP A 513 8.42 -3.60 -43.34
CA ASP A 513 9.23 -3.94 -44.51
C ASP A 513 10.59 -3.26 -44.37
N ALA A 514 11.66 -4.06 -44.48
CA ALA A 514 13.02 -3.56 -44.37
C ALA A 514 13.38 -2.61 -45.52
N SER A 515 12.73 -2.77 -46.68
CA SER A 515 12.95 -1.98 -47.90
C SER A 515 12.11 -0.71 -47.99
N ALA A 516 11.08 -0.56 -47.15
CA ALA A 516 10.20 0.60 -47.12
C ALA A 516 10.44 1.49 -45.89
N TYR A 517 10.18 2.79 -46.05
CA TYR A 517 10.19 3.73 -44.94
C TYR A 517 8.85 3.65 -44.20
N LEU A 518 8.89 3.61 -42.86
CA LEU A 518 7.72 3.49 -42.01
C LEU A 518 7.30 4.90 -41.54
N GLU A 519 6.15 5.39 -41.99
CA GLU A 519 5.57 6.70 -41.63
C GLU A 519 5.17 6.79 -40.15
N HIS A 520 4.72 5.69 -39.54
CA HIS A 520 4.27 5.64 -38.15
C HIS A 520 5.36 5.16 -37.18
N SER A 521 6.62 5.11 -37.64
CA SER A 521 7.79 4.96 -36.80
C SER A 521 8.64 6.21 -36.81
N SER A 522 9.29 6.49 -35.69
CA SER A 522 10.21 7.62 -35.59
C SER A 522 11.42 7.45 -36.53
N ILE A 523 12.15 8.54 -36.82
CA ILE A 523 13.40 8.45 -37.58
C ILE A 523 14.38 7.48 -36.89
N ALA A 524 14.48 7.50 -35.56
CA ALA A 524 15.30 6.56 -34.81
C ALA A 524 14.88 5.09 -34.99
N GLU A 525 13.59 4.79 -34.89
CA GLU A 525 13.06 3.44 -35.10
C GLU A 525 13.23 2.99 -36.55
N ASN A 526 13.06 3.90 -37.50
CA ASN A 526 13.33 3.63 -38.91
C ASN A 526 14.81 3.33 -39.14
N LEU A 527 15.74 4.03 -38.49
CA LEU A 527 17.17 3.75 -38.63
C LEU A 527 17.55 2.40 -38.02
N LEU A 528 17.11 2.13 -36.78
CA LEU A 528 17.42 0.89 -36.08
C LEU A 528 16.74 -0.33 -36.68
N PHE A 529 15.46 -0.21 -37.08
CA PHE A 529 14.60 -1.30 -37.54
C PHE A 529 14.74 -2.56 -36.68
N GLY A 530 14.65 -2.37 -35.36
CA GLY A 530 14.98 -3.38 -34.36
C GLY A 530 14.67 -2.92 -32.95
N THR A 531 14.66 -3.86 -32.01
CA THR A 531 14.54 -3.55 -30.58
C THR A 531 15.91 -3.54 -29.92
N ALA A 532 16.23 -2.47 -29.21
CA ALA A 532 17.48 -2.35 -28.48
C ALA A 532 17.57 -3.40 -27.35
N GLN A 533 18.72 -4.05 -27.22
CA GLN A 533 19.03 -4.98 -26.13
C GLN A 533 19.94 -4.32 -25.08
N ARG A 534 20.61 -3.23 -25.45
CA ARG A 534 21.40 -2.38 -24.54
C ARG A 534 20.79 -0.98 -24.46
N PRO A 535 20.73 -0.35 -23.27
CA PRO A 535 20.08 0.95 -23.09
C PRO A 535 20.63 2.07 -23.97
N GLU A 536 21.93 2.04 -24.26
CA GLU A 536 22.63 3.00 -25.13
C GLU A 536 22.17 2.98 -26.60
N PHE A 537 21.47 1.92 -27.04
CA PHE A 537 20.87 1.82 -28.38
C PHE A 537 19.35 2.03 -28.40
N GLU A 538 18.74 2.38 -27.26
CA GLU A 538 17.32 2.75 -27.24
C GLU A 538 17.07 3.98 -28.12
N PRO A 539 15.97 4.05 -28.89
CA PRO A 539 15.65 5.19 -29.76
C PRO A 539 15.80 6.56 -29.08
N ALA A 540 15.40 6.66 -27.80
CA ALA A 540 15.47 7.90 -27.02
C ALA A 540 16.91 8.30 -26.63
N ARG A 541 17.87 7.37 -26.63
CA ARG A 541 19.26 7.59 -26.21
C ARG A 541 20.25 7.57 -27.36
N LEU A 542 19.81 7.24 -28.58
CA LEU A 542 20.67 7.19 -29.77
C LEU A 542 21.47 8.47 -30.01
N ALA A 543 20.87 9.63 -29.76
CA ALA A 543 21.55 10.91 -29.94
C ALA A 543 22.78 11.07 -29.03
N ALA A 544 22.78 10.43 -27.85
CA ALA A 544 23.85 10.52 -26.87
C ALA A 544 24.91 9.41 -27.01
N ASN A 545 24.73 8.48 -27.95
CA ASN A 545 25.64 7.37 -28.16
C ASN A 545 26.76 7.78 -29.14
N ASP A 546 28.00 7.85 -28.65
CA ASP A 546 29.16 8.30 -29.45
C ASP A 546 29.40 7.41 -30.69
N TRP A 547 29.21 6.09 -30.58
CA TRP A 547 29.32 5.18 -31.73
C TRP A 547 28.25 5.47 -32.79
N MET A 548 27.02 5.77 -32.35
CA MET A 548 25.94 6.15 -33.26
C MET A 548 26.20 7.51 -33.93
N LEU A 549 26.75 8.47 -33.19
CA LEU A 549 27.12 9.77 -33.75
C LEU A 549 28.18 9.62 -34.85
N ASP A 550 29.21 8.80 -34.60
CA ASP A 550 30.23 8.49 -35.58
C ASP A 550 29.65 7.80 -36.82
N PHE A 551 28.74 6.85 -36.62
CA PHE A 551 28.03 6.18 -37.72
C PHE A 551 27.22 7.17 -38.56
N LEU A 552 26.39 8.01 -37.93
CA LEU A 552 25.57 9.01 -38.62
C LEU A 552 26.42 10.03 -39.36
N ASN A 553 27.62 10.34 -38.85
CA ASN A 553 28.56 11.24 -39.51
C ASN A 553 29.19 10.58 -40.76
N ARG A 554 29.63 9.31 -40.67
CA ARG A 554 30.17 8.54 -41.81
C ARG A 554 29.14 8.37 -42.94
N GLU A 555 27.87 8.17 -42.60
CA GLU A 555 26.78 8.08 -43.58
C GLU A 555 26.29 9.45 -44.10
N GLY A 556 26.89 10.56 -43.63
CA GLY A 556 26.51 11.92 -44.04
C GLY A 556 25.10 12.35 -43.60
N LEU A 557 24.55 11.71 -42.56
CA LEU A 557 23.20 11.95 -42.04
C LEU A 557 23.18 12.94 -40.87
N LEU A 558 24.24 13.02 -40.07
CA LEU A 558 24.27 13.82 -38.84
C LEU A 558 23.84 15.28 -39.07
N HIS A 559 24.50 15.99 -39.99
CA HIS A 559 24.16 17.38 -40.31
C HIS A 559 22.74 17.55 -40.87
N ARG A 560 22.26 16.58 -41.67
CA ARG A 560 20.91 16.61 -42.25
C ARG A 560 19.83 16.45 -41.19
N LEU A 561 20.03 15.52 -40.24
CA LEU A 561 19.11 15.29 -39.12
C LEU A 561 19.10 16.48 -38.16
N VAL A 562 20.26 17.07 -37.86
CA VAL A 562 20.34 18.29 -37.04
C VAL A 562 19.55 19.44 -37.69
N ASN A 563 19.64 19.61 -39.01
CA ASN A 563 18.84 20.62 -39.72
C ASN A 563 17.34 20.34 -39.67
N ILE A 564 16.91 19.07 -39.66
CA ILE A 564 15.51 18.72 -39.38
C ILE A 564 15.14 19.15 -37.96
N GLY A 565 15.98 18.86 -36.97
CA GLY A 565 15.80 19.29 -35.59
C GLY A 565 15.62 20.81 -35.48
N ILE A 566 16.43 21.60 -36.19
CA ILE A 566 16.31 23.07 -36.23
C ILE A 566 14.96 23.50 -36.80
N ARG A 567 14.52 22.90 -37.92
CA ARG A 567 13.23 23.22 -38.54
C ARG A 567 12.06 22.86 -37.63
N LEU A 568 12.09 21.67 -37.02
CA LEU A 568 11.07 21.21 -36.07
C LEU A 568 11.00 22.12 -34.84
N ALA A 569 12.16 22.46 -34.27
CA ALA A 569 12.21 23.35 -33.13
C ALA A 569 11.65 24.73 -33.49
N ARG A 570 12.03 25.29 -34.64
CA ARG A 570 11.56 26.60 -35.12
C ARG A 570 10.05 26.60 -35.31
N GLN A 571 9.52 25.66 -36.11
CA GLN A 571 8.08 25.57 -36.34
C GLN A 571 7.29 25.34 -35.06
N THR A 572 7.78 24.48 -34.16
CA THR A 572 7.08 24.21 -32.88
C THR A 572 7.06 25.46 -31.99
N VAL A 573 8.18 26.18 -31.88
CA VAL A 573 8.26 27.41 -31.09
C VAL A 573 7.40 28.52 -31.71
N ASP A 574 7.37 28.63 -33.04
CA ASP A 574 6.57 29.62 -33.75
C ASP A 574 5.05 29.36 -33.60
N ILE A 575 4.62 28.09 -33.66
CA ILE A 575 3.20 27.70 -33.58
C ILE A 575 2.71 27.62 -32.12
N LEU A 576 3.48 26.99 -31.24
CA LEU A 576 3.05 26.66 -29.87
C LEU A 576 3.64 27.59 -28.80
N GLY A 577 4.58 28.47 -29.14
CA GLY A 577 5.32 29.28 -28.15
C GLY A 577 4.50 30.28 -27.35
N ASN A 578 3.26 30.55 -27.77
CA ASN A 578 2.31 31.44 -27.09
C ASN A 578 1.12 30.70 -26.44
N LEU A 579 1.07 29.37 -26.52
CA LEU A 579 0.00 28.56 -25.96
C LEU A 579 0.30 28.11 -24.52
N PRO A 580 -0.72 27.77 -23.72
CA PRO A 580 -0.54 27.15 -22.41
C PRO A 580 0.29 25.87 -22.53
N ALA A 581 1.12 25.57 -21.53
CA ALA A 581 1.97 24.37 -21.49
C ALA A 581 1.17 23.10 -21.16
N GLU A 582 0.06 22.88 -21.86
CA GLU A 582 -0.78 21.71 -21.72
C GLU A 582 -0.43 20.66 -22.77
N ARG A 583 -0.35 19.39 -22.36
CA ARG A 583 0.06 18.26 -23.23
C ARG A 583 -0.81 18.09 -24.46
N VAL A 584 -2.07 18.55 -24.43
CA VAL A 584 -3.02 18.43 -25.54
C VAL A 584 -2.53 19.20 -26.78
N PHE A 585 -1.94 20.38 -26.60
CA PHE A 585 -1.44 21.19 -27.73
C PHE A 585 -0.17 20.63 -28.36
N PHE A 586 0.58 19.82 -27.62
CA PHE A 586 1.86 19.23 -28.06
C PHE A 586 1.71 17.80 -28.59
N ALA A 587 0.49 17.25 -28.62
CA ALA A 587 0.25 15.87 -29.06
C ALA A 587 0.71 15.56 -30.50
N GLN A 588 0.86 16.59 -31.35
CA GLN A 588 1.37 16.48 -32.73
C GLN A 588 2.80 17.01 -32.90
N SER A 589 3.52 17.25 -31.81
CA SER A 589 4.92 17.69 -31.83
C SER A 589 5.84 16.64 -31.18
N PRO A 590 7.05 16.40 -31.72
CA PRO A 590 8.06 15.61 -31.04
C PRO A 590 8.65 16.29 -29.79
N MET A 591 8.35 17.58 -29.57
CA MET A 591 8.81 18.38 -28.43
C MET A 591 7.78 18.33 -27.29
N SER A 592 8.24 18.14 -26.05
CA SER A 592 7.36 18.23 -24.89
C SER A 592 7.13 19.70 -24.44
N PRO A 593 6.05 20.01 -23.72
CA PRO A 593 5.81 21.36 -23.19
C PRO A 593 6.96 21.87 -22.30
N GLU A 594 7.59 20.97 -21.55
CA GLU A 594 8.69 21.29 -20.64
C GLU A 594 10.00 21.62 -21.39
N GLU A 595 10.16 21.10 -22.61
CA GLU A 595 11.34 21.31 -23.45
C GLU A 595 11.29 22.65 -24.22
N LEU A 596 10.11 23.26 -24.38
CA LEU A 596 9.91 24.46 -25.20
C LEU A 596 10.80 25.65 -24.77
N PRO A 597 10.94 26.01 -23.47
CA PRO A 597 11.84 27.09 -23.05
C PRO A 597 13.33 26.80 -23.34
N ARG A 598 13.72 25.53 -23.41
CA ARG A 598 15.09 25.12 -23.77
C ARG A 598 15.33 25.36 -25.26
N PHE A 599 14.45 24.83 -26.12
CA PHE A 599 14.60 24.99 -27.58
C PHE A 599 14.45 26.44 -28.04
N ARG A 600 13.61 27.27 -27.38
CA ARG A 600 13.54 28.71 -27.65
C ARG A 600 14.89 29.41 -27.45
N ARG A 601 15.56 29.14 -26.32
CA ARG A 601 16.91 29.67 -26.04
C ARG A 601 17.95 29.15 -27.03
N THR A 602 17.89 27.87 -27.42
CA THR A 602 18.77 27.29 -28.43
C THR A 602 18.61 28.00 -29.78
N LEU A 603 17.39 28.23 -30.25
CA LEU A 603 17.13 28.93 -31.52
C LEU A 603 17.58 30.40 -31.49
N GLU A 604 17.39 31.09 -30.36
CA GLU A 604 17.89 32.47 -30.18
C GLU A 604 19.42 32.55 -30.25
N ARG A 605 20.13 31.58 -29.66
CA ARG A 605 21.60 31.49 -29.75
C ARG A 605 22.06 31.23 -31.17
N LEU A 606 21.42 30.28 -31.87
CA LEU A 606 21.74 29.96 -33.26
C LEU A 606 21.50 31.16 -34.20
N ARG A 607 20.45 31.95 -33.95
CA ARG A 607 20.17 33.16 -34.74
C ARG A 607 21.23 34.26 -34.58
N ARG A 608 21.95 34.28 -33.45
CA ARG A 608 23.00 35.28 -33.16
C ARG A 608 24.39 34.91 -33.69
N ARG A 609 24.60 33.67 -34.16
CA ARG A 609 25.89 33.21 -34.70
C ARG A 609 26.01 33.50 -36.20
N SER A 610 27.25 33.48 -36.69
CA SER A 610 27.52 33.54 -38.13
C SER A 610 26.98 32.29 -38.84
N PRO A 611 26.44 32.39 -40.07
CA PRO A 611 25.86 31.25 -40.80
C PRO A 611 26.82 30.06 -41.03
N GLU A 612 28.13 30.29 -40.94
CA GLU A 612 29.19 29.30 -41.13
C GLU A 612 29.63 28.61 -39.82
N GLU A 613 29.16 29.07 -38.67
CA GLU A 613 29.56 28.53 -37.36
C GLU A 613 28.61 27.38 -36.92
N PRO A 614 29.14 26.16 -36.69
CA PRO A 614 28.30 25.01 -36.34
C PRO A 614 27.67 25.16 -34.94
N PRO A 615 26.53 24.48 -34.68
CA PRO A 615 25.97 24.37 -33.33
C PRO A 615 27.00 23.77 -32.36
N SER A 616 26.94 24.15 -31.09
CA SER A 616 27.77 23.50 -30.05
C SER A 616 27.41 22.01 -29.94
N ARG A 617 28.29 21.19 -29.33
CA ARG A 617 28.00 19.76 -29.11
C ARG A 617 26.66 19.56 -28.39
N GLU A 618 26.39 20.32 -27.32
CA GLU A 618 25.13 20.21 -26.58
C GLU A 618 23.90 20.56 -27.43
N GLU A 619 23.99 21.62 -28.23
CA GLU A 619 22.91 22.04 -29.13
C GLU A 619 22.69 21.00 -30.25
N THR A 620 23.77 20.45 -30.79
CA THR A 620 23.75 19.38 -31.81
C THR A 620 23.03 18.15 -31.28
N LEU A 621 23.37 17.69 -30.07
CA LEU A 621 22.75 16.53 -29.44
C LEU A 621 21.25 16.76 -29.21
N ALA A 622 20.86 17.92 -28.67
CA ALA A 622 19.45 18.25 -28.41
C ALA A 622 18.61 18.34 -29.70
N LEU A 623 19.16 18.92 -30.77
CA LEU A 623 18.48 19.03 -32.05
C LEU A 623 18.41 17.68 -32.77
N LEU A 624 19.46 16.89 -32.70
CA LEU A 624 19.47 15.52 -33.21
C LEU A 624 18.45 14.66 -32.48
N GLU A 625 18.37 14.75 -31.16
CA GLU A 625 17.39 14.05 -30.34
C GLU A 625 15.95 14.39 -30.77
N LEU A 626 15.66 15.69 -30.98
CA LEU A 626 14.36 16.14 -31.47
C LEU A 626 14.04 15.59 -32.87
N ALA A 627 15.03 15.54 -33.76
CA ALA A 627 14.87 14.97 -35.10
C ALA A 627 14.63 13.46 -35.05
N LEU A 628 15.39 12.73 -34.23
CA LEU A 628 15.28 11.29 -34.08
C LEU A 628 13.92 10.84 -33.53
N ARG A 629 13.27 11.67 -32.70
CA ARG A 629 11.89 11.47 -32.20
C ARG A 629 10.81 11.77 -33.23
N PHE A 630 11.15 12.37 -34.38
CA PHE A 630 10.16 12.76 -35.38
C PHE A 630 9.52 11.54 -36.06
N THR A 631 8.18 11.48 -36.07
CA THR A 631 7.37 10.43 -36.70
C THR A 631 6.42 11.08 -37.71
N PRO A 632 6.63 10.94 -39.04
CA PRO A 632 5.86 11.66 -40.06
C PRO A 632 4.34 11.49 -39.96
N GLY A 633 3.86 10.27 -39.70
CA GLY A 633 2.43 9.96 -39.61
C GLY A 633 1.75 10.53 -38.36
N VAL A 634 2.50 11.03 -37.38
CA VAL A 634 1.99 11.66 -36.15
C VAL A 634 2.23 13.17 -36.18
N HIS A 635 3.43 13.59 -36.58
CA HIS A 635 3.89 14.98 -36.54
C HIS A 635 3.74 15.63 -37.91
N LYS A 636 2.58 16.25 -38.15
CA LYS A 636 2.24 16.89 -39.43
C LYS A 636 2.92 18.25 -39.68
N THR A 637 3.83 18.67 -38.80
CA THR A 637 4.47 19.99 -38.85
C THR A 637 5.52 20.11 -39.95
N LEU A 638 6.10 18.99 -40.38
CA LEU A 638 7.18 18.95 -41.37
C LEU A 638 6.99 17.74 -42.30
N GLU A 639 7.26 17.90 -43.58
CA GLU A 639 7.32 16.78 -44.53
C GLU A 639 8.77 16.32 -44.74
N LEU A 640 9.01 14.99 -44.68
CA LEU A 640 10.29 14.39 -45.05
C LEU A 640 10.31 14.13 -46.56
N GLY A 641 11.27 14.74 -47.28
CA GLY A 641 11.44 14.51 -48.71
C GLY A 641 11.97 13.11 -49.05
N GLU A 642 11.61 12.63 -50.24
CA GLU A 642 11.98 11.29 -50.76
C GLU A 642 13.49 11.03 -50.78
N GLU A 643 14.32 12.03 -51.09
CA GLU A 643 15.78 11.88 -51.09
C GLU A 643 16.29 11.46 -49.70
N LEU A 644 15.77 12.07 -48.64
CA LEU A 644 16.21 11.76 -47.28
C LEU A 644 15.67 10.40 -46.83
N ARG A 645 14.44 10.05 -47.19
CA ARG A 645 13.85 8.72 -46.94
C ARG A 645 14.73 7.62 -47.54
N GLY A 646 15.11 7.77 -48.82
CA GLY A 646 16.01 6.83 -49.50
C GLY A 646 17.40 6.71 -48.85
N ARG A 647 17.97 7.83 -48.39
CA ARG A 647 19.24 7.81 -47.63
C ARG A 647 19.11 7.12 -46.27
N LEU A 648 18.02 7.36 -45.53
CA LEU A 648 17.76 6.71 -44.24
C LEU A 648 17.59 5.19 -44.41
N LEU A 649 16.97 4.73 -45.50
CA LEU A 649 16.87 3.29 -45.83
C LEU A 649 18.23 2.68 -46.17
N THR A 650 19.06 3.40 -46.93
CA THR A 650 20.43 2.96 -47.23
C THR A 650 21.26 2.85 -45.95
N ALA A 651 21.18 3.87 -45.09
CA ALA A 651 21.85 3.90 -43.81
C ALA A 651 21.34 2.81 -42.86
N ARG A 652 20.04 2.49 -42.83
CA ARG A 652 19.48 1.35 -42.08
C ARG A 652 20.18 0.04 -42.47
N ALA A 653 20.33 -0.22 -43.77
CA ALA A 653 20.98 -1.44 -44.25
C ALA A 653 22.47 -1.49 -43.85
N ASN A 654 23.18 -0.36 -43.93
CA ASN A 654 24.57 -0.24 -43.50
C ASN A 654 24.71 -0.38 -41.98
N LEU A 655 23.80 0.23 -41.21
CA LEU A 655 23.77 0.16 -39.75
C LEU A 655 23.62 -1.28 -39.26
N ARG A 656 22.73 -2.06 -39.90
CA ARG A 656 22.57 -3.48 -39.58
C ARG A 656 23.87 -4.26 -39.74
N ARG A 657 24.63 -4.02 -40.81
CA ARG A 657 25.93 -4.68 -41.04
C ARG A 657 26.99 -4.23 -40.03
N ALA A 658 27.06 -2.92 -39.75
CA ALA A 658 28.01 -2.35 -38.80
C ALA A 658 27.78 -2.86 -37.38
N LEU A 659 26.53 -2.86 -36.92
CA LEU A 659 26.16 -3.40 -35.59
C LEU A 659 26.43 -4.90 -35.49
N ALA A 660 26.17 -5.68 -36.54
CA ALA A 660 26.46 -7.11 -36.54
C ALA A 660 27.97 -7.41 -36.45
N ALA A 661 28.83 -6.55 -37.00
CA ALA A 661 30.28 -6.73 -36.99
C ALA A 661 30.95 -6.18 -35.72
N GLU A 662 30.56 -4.99 -35.27
CA GLU A 662 31.27 -4.25 -34.22
C GLU A 662 30.60 -4.34 -32.84
N GLN A 663 29.27 -4.53 -32.80
CA GLN A 663 28.47 -4.50 -31.56
C GLN A 663 27.44 -5.63 -31.54
N PRO A 664 27.88 -6.91 -31.55
CA PRO A 664 26.96 -8.04 -31.59
C PRO A 664 26.02 -8.03 -30.39
N GLN A 665 24.75 -8.38 -30.63
CA GLN A 665 23.67 -8.39 -29.64
C GLN A 665 23.29 -7.00 -29.08
N ALA A 666 23.72 -5.89 -29.68
CA ALA A 666 23.26 -4.56 -29.28
C ALA A 666 21.78 -4.30 -29.62
N VAL A 667 21.32 -4.83 -30.76
CA VAL A 667 19.96 -4.66 -31.29
C VAL A 667 19.46 -5.99 -31.83
N ALA A 668 18.23 -6.37 -31.47
CA ALA A 668 17.49 -7.46 -32.11
C ALA A 668 16.68 -6.89 -33.28
N PHE A 669 17.23 -7.03 -34.49
CA PHE A 669 16.59 -6.54 -35.72
C PHE A 669 15.24 -7.21 -35.97
N HIS A 670 14.31 -6.46 -36.55
CA HIS A 670 13.02 -7.01 -36.94
C HIS A 670 13.23 -8.04 -38.05
N ASP A 671 12.76 -9.24 -37.79
CA ASP A 671 12.81 -10.38 -38.70
C ASP A 671 11.43 -11.05 -38.70
N ALA A 672 10.89 -11.29 -39.90
CA ALA A 672 9.60 -11.92 -40.08
C ALA A 672 9.56 -13.34 -39.46
N GLU A 673 10.72 -14.01 -39.40
CA GLU A 673 10.88 -15.36 -38.87
C GLU A 673 11.32 -15.40 -37.39
N ALA A 674 11.44 -14.24 -36.73
CA ALA A 674 11.75 -14.14 -35.31
C ALA A 674 10.70 -13.34 -34.53
N VAL A 675 10.59 -13.62 -33.23
CA VAL A 675 9.78 -12.79 -32.33
C VAL A 675 10.46 -11.45 -32.09
N LEU A 676 9.66 -10.39 -32.02
CA LEU A 676 10.08 -9.05 -31.65
C LEU A 676 10.12 -8.96 -30.11
N PRO A 677 11.32 -8.97 -29.49
CA PRO A 677 11.44 -8.98 -28.04
C PRO A 677 10.92 -7.67 -27.46
N PHE A 678 10.30 -7.71 -26.28
CA PHE A 678 9.78 -6.54 -25.54
C PHE A 678 8.74 -5.68 -26.29
N GLN A 679 8.29 -6.11 -27.46
CA GLN A 679 7.18 -5.49 -28.19
C GLN A 679 5.86 -6.17 -27.80
N PRO A 680 4.72 -5.46 -27.88
CA PRO A 680 3.41 -6.05 -27.64
C PRO A 680 3.17 -7.33 -28.47
N ILE A 681 2.43 -8.29 -27.91
CA ILE A 681 2.06 -9.52 -28.62
C ILE A 681 1.27 -9.21 -29.89
N LEU A 682 0.38 -8.22 -29.86
CA LEU A 682 -0.38 -7.78 -31.04
C LEU A 682 0.56 -7.29 -32.15
N LYS A 683 1.55 -6.45 -31.80
CA LYS A 683 2.57 -5.96 -32.74
C LYS A 683 3.42 -7.10 -33.29
N ASN A 684 3.69 -8.11 -32.47
CA ASN A 684 4.33 -9.35 -32.91
C ASN A 684 3.50 -10.15 -33.92
N ILE A 685 2.18 -10.24 -33.72
CA ILE A 685 1.27 -10.96 -34.61
C ILE A 685 1.12 -10.21 -35.94
N LEU A 686 0.87 -8.90 -35.87
CA LEU A 686 0.66 -8.07 -37.04
C LEU A 686 1.97 -7.84 -37.81
N PHE A 687 3.10 -7.83 -37.11
CA PHE A 687 4.41 -7.44 -37.65
C PHE A 687 4.34 -6.06 -38.31
N GLY A 688 3.84 -5.08 -37.56
CA GLY A 688 3.60 -3.73 -38.05
C GLY A 688 3.12 -2.77 -36.96
N ASN A 689 3.12 -1.48 -37.28
CA ASN A 689 2.53 -0.45 -36.44
C ASN A 689 1.02 -0.36 -36.71
N THR A 690 0.24 -0.13 -35.65
CA THR A 690 -1.21 0.08 -35.73
C THR A 690 -1.54 1.55 -35.44
N PRO A 691 -1.54 2.44 -36.46
CA PRO A 691 -2.00 3.80 -36.29
C PRO A 691 -3.46 3.86 -35.81
N PRO A 692 -3.92 5.01 -35.27
CA PRO A 692 -5.31 5.21 -34.88
C PRO A 692 -6.23 4.95 -36.06
N ALA A 693 -7.19 4.04 -35.88
CA ALA A 693 -8.13 3.61 -36.90
C ALA A 693 -9.56 3.66 -36.38
N PRO A 694 -10.58 3.70 -37.24
CA PRO A 694 -11.98 3.70 -36.81
C PRO A 694 -12.28 2.48 -35.91
N PRO A 695 -13.05 2.64 -34.82
CA PRO A 695 -13.30 1.56 -33.85
C PRO A 695 -13.80 0.26 -34.47
N LYS A 696 -14.63 0.37 -35.52
CA LYS A 696 -15.19 -0.77 -36.25
C LYS A 696 -14.10 -1.63 -36.92
N VAL A 697 -13.10 -0.98 -37.50
CA VAL A 697 -11.99 -1.65 -38.21
C VAL A 697 -11.02 -2.29 -37.20
N GLN A 698 -10.79 -1.61 -36.07
CA GLN A 698 -10.01 -2.18 -34.97
C GLN A 698 -10.68 -3.42 -34.37
N GLU A 699 -12.00 -3.37 -34.16
CA GLU A 699 -12.78 -4.52 -33.70
C GLU A 699 -12.68 -5.68 -34.69
N GLU A 700 -12.81 -5.42 -35.99
CA GLU A 700 -12.69 -6.42 -37.06
C GLU A 700 -11.30 -7.07 -37.13
N MET A 701 -10.24 -6.27 -37.02
CA MET A 701 -8.86 -6.76 -36.94
C MET A 701 -8.65 -7.64 -35.70
N LEU A 702 -9.14 -7.20 -34.54
CA LEU A 702 -9.04 -7.96 -33.30
C LEU A 702 -9.78 -9.30 -33.40
N GLN A 703 -10.99 -9.32 -33.98
CA GLN A 703 -11.73 -10.57 -34.23
C GLN A 703 -10.95 -11.53 -35.16
N THR A 704 -10.28 -10.99 -36.17
CA THR A 704 -9.43 -11.78 -37.08
C THR A 704 -8.24 -12.39 -36.33
N VAL A 705 -7.57 -11.59 -35.48
CA VAL A 705 -6.48 -12.07 -34.63
C VAL A 705 -6.98 -13.16 -33.67
N ILE A 706 -8.15 -12.98 -33.04
CA ILE A 706 -8.77 -13.98 -32.17
C ILE A 706 -8.96 -15.30 -32.91
N GLN A 707 -9.54 -15.26 -34.11
CA GLN A 707 -9.77 -16.45 -34.91
C GLN A 707 -8.48 -17.21 -35.20
N LEU A 708 -7.41 -16.50 -35.56
CA LEU A 708 -6.11 -17.12 -35.82
C LEU A 708 -5.45 -17.68 -34.56
N LEU A 709 -5.64 -17.03 -33.40
CA LEU A 709 -5.17 -17.54 -32.11
C LEU A 709 -5.88 -18.83 -31.72
N ILE A 710 -7.17 -18.96 -32.02
CA ILE A 710 -7.94 -20.20 -31.83
C ILE A 710 -7.42 -21.29 -32.76
N GLU A 711 -7.27 -21.00 -34.05
CA GLU A 711 -6.78 -21.99 -35.05
C GLU A 711 -5.36 -22.49 -34.79
N LYS A 712 -4.59 -21.81 -33.92
CA LYS A 712 -3.21 -22.14 -33.59
C LYS A 712 -3.00 -22.52 -32.13
N ASP A 713 -4.07 -22.74 -31.37
CA ASP A 713 -4.05 -23.15 -29.96
C ASP A 713 -3.22 -22.20 -29.06
N LEU A 714 -3.32 -20.89 -29.31
CA LEU A 714 -2.61 -19.85 -28.52
C LEU A 714 -3.54 -18.97 -27.69
N LEU A 715 -4.85 -19.02 -27.94
CA LEU A 715 -5.82 -18.13 -27.28
C LEU A 715 -5.71 -18.19 -25.75
N GLU A 716 -5.68 -19.40 -25.18
CA GLU A 716 -5.58 -19.63 -23.73
C GLU A 716 -4.29 -19.04 -23.14
N ALA A 717 -3.16 -19.18 -23.84
CA ALA A 717 -1.89 -18.64 -23.39
C ALA A 717 -1.91 -17.10 -23.35
N ILE A 718 -2.50 -16.45 -24.36
CA ILE A 718 -2.63 -14.99 -24.40
C ILE A 718 -3.59 -14.50 -23.31
N VAL A 719 -4.70 -15.19 -23.08
CA VAL A 719 -5.61 -14.88 -21.97
C VAL A 719 -4.91 -15.06 -20.62
N GLY A 720 -4.12 -16.12 -20.47
CA GLY A 720 -3.30 -16.36 -19.29
C GLY A 720 -2.34 -15.22 -18.99
N ILE A 721 -1.72 -14.63 -20.01
CA ILE A 721 -0.89 -13.42 -19.90
C ILE A 721 -1.74 -12.19 -19.53
N GLY A 722 -2.89 -12.01 -20.18
CA GLY A 722 -3.81 -10.91 -19.90
C GLY A 722 -4.33 -10.90 -18.46
N LEU A 723 -4.53 -12.07 -17.87
CA LEU A 723 -4.92 -12.23 -16.46
C LEU A 723 -3.86 -11.71 -15.47
N GLU A 724 -2.60 -11.59 -15.89
CA GLU A 724 -1.52 -11.04 -15.06
C GLU A 724 -1.48 -9.50 -15.09
N ALA A 725 -2.38 -8.85 -15.83
CA ALA A 725 -2.44 -7.40 -15.90
C ALA A 725 -2.77 -6.80 -14.52
N ASN A 726 -1.97 -5.83 -14.09
CA ASN A 726 -2.13 -5.15 -12.81
C ASN A 726 -3.29 -4.15 -12.88
N VAL A 727 -4.23 -4.25 -11.94
CA VAL A 727 -5.45 -3.40 -11.90
C VAL A 727 -5.23 -2.03 -11.23
N GLY A 728 -4.07 -1.81 -10.62
CA GLY A 728 -3.73 -0.61 -9.85
C GLY A 728 -4.38 -0.57 -8.47
N SER A 729 -4.16 0.52 -7.74
CA SER A 729 -4.78 0.71 -6.43
C SER A 729 -6.28 0.90 -6.61
N HIS A 730 -7.11 0.13 -5.89
CA HIS A 730 -8.57 0.22 -5.97
C HIS A 730 -9.15 0.00 -7.39
N GLY A 731 -8.40 -0.62 -8.30
CA GLY A 731 -8.84 -0.83 -9.68
C GLY A 731 -8.76 0.40 -10.58
N GLU A 732 -7.97 1.42 -10.24
CA GLU A 732 -7.84 2.69 -10.99
C GLU A 732 -7.50 2.54 -12.48
N LYS A 733 -6.88 1.41 -12.88
CA LYS A 733 -6.53 1.13 -14.28
C LYS A 733 -7.67 0.52 -15.09
N LEU A 734 -8.81 0.25 -14.46
CA LEU A 734 -10.01 -0.33 -15.08
C LEU A 734 -11.13 0.71 -15.12
N SER A 735 -11.93 0.67 -16.19
CA SER A 735 -13.16 1.45 -16.24
C SER A 735 -14.21 0.91 -15.25
N GLY A 736 -15.16 1.74 -14.82
CA GLY A 736 -16.23 1.30 -13.91
C GLY A 736 -17.01 0.08 -14.42
N GLY A 737 -17.24 0.00 -15.74
CA GLY A 737 -17.84 -1.17 -16.37
C GLY A 737 -16.96 -2.42 -16.31
N GLN A 738 -15.65 -2.30 -16.52
CA GLN A 738 -14.70 -3.41 -16.36
C GLN A 738 -14.62 -3.89 -14.90
N GLN A 739 -14.63 -2.97 -13.94
CA GLN A 739 -14.67 -3.31 -12.51
C GLN A 739 -15.94 -4.09 -12.14
N GLN A 740 -17.12 -3.68 -12.62
CA GLN A 740 -18.37 -4.43 -12.43
C GLN A 740 -18.34 -5.79 -13.10
N LYS A 741 -17.89 -5.90 -14.36
CA LYS A 741 -17.75 -7.19 -15.05
C LYS A 741 -16.83 -8.14 -14.28
N LEU A 742 -15.71 -7.64 -13.75
CA LEU A 742 -14.76 -8.44 -12.96
C LEU A 742 -15.37 -8.90 -11.62
N ALA A 743 -16.12 -8.03 -10.95
CA ALA A 743 -16.82 -8.39 -9.71
C ALA A 743 -17.92 -9.43 -9.94
N ILE A 744 -18.68 -9.31 -11.03
CA ILE A 744 -19.64 -10.34 -11.44
C ILE A 744 -18.88 -11.63 -11.73
N ALA A 745 -17.82 -11.59 -12.55
CA ALA A 745 -17.02 -12.76 -12.91
C ALA A 745 -16.46 -13.50 -11.68
N ARG A 746 -15.91 -12.76 -10.70
CA ARG A 746 -15.44 -13.27 -9.41
C ARG A 746 -16.52 -14.09 -8.70
N VAL A 747 -17.76 -13.61 -8.71
CA VAL A 747 -18.88 -14.29 -8.05
C VAL A 747 -19.40 -15.47 -8.87
N LEU A 748 -19.48 -15.34 -10.20
CA LEU A 748 -19.91 -16.43 -11.08
C LEU A 748 -18.95 -17.64 -10.98
N LEU A 749 -17.64 -17.39 -10.94
CA LEU A 749 -16.61 -18.44 -10.87
C LEU A 749 -16.76 -19.32 -9.62
N LYS A 750 -17.18 -18.70 -8.52
CA LYS A 750 -17.48 -19.36 -7.25
C LYS A 750 -18.75 -20.25 -7.30
N SER A 751 -19.64 -20.04 -8.27
CA SER A 751 -20.90 -20.80 -8.44
C SER A 751 -21.78 -20.89 -7.18
N PRO A 752 -22.19 -19.76 -6.56
CA PRO A 752 -22.99 -19.75 -5.34
C PRO A 752 -24.44 -20.22 -5.59
N ARG A 753 -25.07 -20.76 -4.53
CA ARG A 753 -26.49 -21.15 -4.52
C ARG A 753 -27.43 -19.95 -4.43
N ILE A 754 -26.95 -18.86 -3.84
CA ILE A 754 -27.67 -17.60 -3.69
C ILE A 754 -26.80 -16.47 -4.21
N LEU A 755 -27.36 -15.60 -5.03
CA LEU A 755 -26.69 -14.43 -5.59
C LEU A 755 -27.45 -13.16 -5.19
N ILE A 756 -26.72 -12.21 -4.63
CA ILE A 756 -27.21 -10.87 -4.33
C ILE A 756 -26.52 -9.88 -5.26
N LEU A 757 -27.31 -9.15 -6.03
CA LEU A 757 -26.85 -8.12 -6.97
C LEU A 757 -27.38 -6.77 -6.50
N ASP A 758 -26.55 -5.96 -5.85
CA ASP A 758 -26.92 -4.61 -5.44
C ASP A 758 -26.55 -3.63 -6.55
N GLU A 759 -27.48 -3.36 -7.46
CA GLU A 759 -27.25 -2.48 -8.62
C GLU A 759 -26.03 -2.85 -9.47
N ALA A 760 -25.70 -4.13 -9.49
CA ALA A 760 -24.45 -4.68 -10.04
C ALA A 760 -24.21 -4.40 -11.54
N THR A 761 -25.25 -3.99 -12.28
CA THR A 761 -25.20 -3.72 -13.71
C THR A 761 -25.27 -2.24 -14.06
N SER A 762 -25.34 -1.34 -13.08
CA SER A 762 -25.61 0.10 -13.28
C SER A 762 -24.54 0.84 -14.09
N ALA A 763 -23.28 0.41 -14.02
CA ALA A 763 -22.15 1.00 -14.74
C ALA A 763 -21.81 0.27 -16.05
N LEU A 764 -22.61 -0.74 -16.43
CA LEU A 764 -22.46 -1.48 -17.68
C LEU A 764 -23.23 -0.80 -18.83
N ASP A 765 -22.71 -0.92 -20.04
CA ASP A 765 -23.41 -0.51 -21.26
C ASP A 765 -24.58 -1.45 -21.59
N ASN A 766 -25.53 -1.01 -22.43
CA ASN A 766 -26.74 -1.78 -22.76
C ASN A 766 -26.45 -3.21 -23.25
N ARG A 767 -25.39 -3.41 -24.05
CA ARG A 767 -25.02 -4.72 -24.59
C ARG A 767 -24.53 -5.66 -23.48
N SER A 768 -23.67 -5.16 -22.59
CA SER A 768 -23.20 -5.95 -21.44
C SER A 768 -24.33 -6.22 -20.44
N GLN A 769 -25.22 -5.26 -20.18
CA GLN A 769 -26.39 -5.48 -19.32
C GLN A 769 -27.29 -6.59 -19.87
N ALA A 770 -27.63 -6.55 -21.16
CA ALA A 770 -28.44 -7.58 -21.80
C ALA A 770 -27.76 -8.96 -21.74
N ARG A 771 -26.43 -9.01 -21.89
CA ARG A 771 -25.66 -10.26 -21.74
C ARG A 771 -25.79 -10.85 -20.32
N ILE A 772 -25.62 -10.03 -19.29
CA ILE A 772 -25.77 -10.48 -17.89
C ILE A 772 -27.21 -10.91 -17.62
N GLN A 773 -28.20 -10.17 -18.10
CA GLN A 773 -29.61 -10.52 -17.94
C GLN A 773 -29.94 -11.87 -18.61
N ASN A 774 -29.47 -12.09 -19.84
CA ASN A 774 -29.62 -13.37 -20.54
C ASN A 774 -28.95 -14.52 -19.78
N LEU A 775 -27.80 -14.28 -19.14
CA LEU A 775 -27.12 -15.28 -18.32
C LEU A 775 -27.98 -15.69 -17.12
N LEU A 776 -28.58 -14.70 -16.43
CA LEU A 776 -29.49 -14.94 -15.30
C LEU A 776 -30.68 -15.80 -15.75
N GLU A 777 -31.32 -15.45 -16.86
CA GLU A 777 -32.51 -16.16 -17.36
C GLU A 777 -32.23 -17.57 -17.89
N THR A 778 -31.13 -17.77 -18.61
CA THR A 778 -30.88 -19.02 -19.34
C THR A 778 -30.12 -20.06 -18.53
N ARG A 779 -29.13 -19.62 -17.76
CA ARG A 779 -28.19 -20.53 -17.09
C ARG A 779 -28.45 -20.67 -15.60
N TRP A 780 -29.01 -19.64 -14.97
CA TRP A 780 -29.09 -19.52 -13.51
C TRP A 780 -30.51 -19.68 -12.98
N LYS A 781 -31.51 -19.40 -13.80
CA LYS A 781 -32.91 -19.64 -13.47
C LYS A 781 -33.13 -21.11 -13.07
N GLY A 782 -33.75 -21.32 -11.91
CA GLY A 782 -33.96 -22.66 -11.33
C GLY A 782 -32.73 -23.32 -10.69
N ARG A 783 -31.51 -22.79 -10.91
CA ARG A 783 -30.26 -23.34 -10.32
C ARG A 783 -29.69 -22.50 -9.19
N CYS A 784 -29.86 -21.18 -9.27
CA CYS A 784 -29.38 -20.19 -8.31
C CYS A 784 -30.53 -19.24 -7.95
N THR A 785 -30.75 -19.02 -6.66
CA THR A 785 -31.72 -18.04 -6.16
C THR A 785 -31.09 -16.65 -6.26
N VAL A 786 -31.77 -15.70 -6.92
CA VAL A 786 -31.21 -14.37 -7.19
C VAL A 786 -32.04 -13.32 -6.49
N VAL A 787 -31.38 -12.38 -5.79
CA VAL A 787 -31.99 -11.15 -5.28
C VAL A 787 -31.26 -9.97 -5.89
N ALA A 788 -31.92 -9.26 -6.80
CA ALA A 788 -31.32 -8.13 -7.51
C ALA A 788 -32.00 -6.81 -7.11
N VAL A 789 -31.23 -5.82 -6.69
CA VAL A 789 -31.66 -4.42 -6.59
C VAL A 789 -31.60 -3.82 -7.98
N VAL A 790 -32.76 -3.43 -8.49
CA VAL A 790 -32.92 -3.01 -9.89
C VAL A 790 -33.42 -1.57 -9.96
N HIS A 791 -32.74 -0.73 -10.74
CA HIS A 791 -33.17 0.64 -11.08
C HIS A 791 -33.94 0.73 -12.40
N ARG A 792 -33.62 -0.16 -13.34
CA ARG A 792 -34.20 -0.18 -14.67
C ARG A 792 -35.47 -1.04 -14.69
N LEU A 793 -36.63 -0.39 -14.73
CA LEU A 793 -37.93 -1.09 -14.72
C LEU A 793 -38.13 -2.01 -15.93
N ASP A 794 -37.45 -1.75 -17.05
CA ASP A 794 -37.55 -2.55 -18.27
C ASP A 794 -36.95 -3.97 -18.15
N ILE A 795 -36.05 -4.20 -17.18
CA ILE A 795 -35.48 -5.52 -16.91
C ILE A 795 -36.23 -6.28 -15.81
N VAL A 796 -37.08 -5.60 -15.03
CA VAL A 796 -37.80 -6.17 -13.88
C VAL A 796 -38.81 -7.24 -14.31
N ARG A 797 -39.39 -7.14 -15.51
CA ARG A 797 -40.35 -8.09 -16.08
C ARG A 797 -39.81 -9.52 -16.26
N HIS A 798 -38.49 -9.69 -16.24
CA HIS A 798 -37.84 -10.99 -16.44
C HIS A 798 -37.64 -11.79 -15.14
N TYR A 799 -37.89 -11.16 -13.99
CA TYR A 799 -37.79 -11.78 -12.67
C TYR A 799 -39.09 -12.54 -12.34
N ASP A 800 -38.96 -13.65 -11.60
CA ASP A 800 -40.12 -14.46 -11.20
C ASP A 800 -41.02 -13.68 -10.23
N ARG A 801 -40.38 -12.90 -9.35
CA ARG A 801 -41.06 -12.04 -8.39
C ARG A 801 -40.46 -10.65 -8.35
N ILE A 802 -41.30 -9.69 -8.03
CA ILE A 802 -40.94 -8.29 -7.88
C ILE A 802 -41.45 -7.84 -6.52
N ALA A 803 -40.57 -7.28 -5.70
CA ALA A 803 -40.94 -6.66 -4.43
C ALA A 803 -40.70 -5.15 -4.53
N VAL A 804 -41.79 -4.38 -4.39
CA VAL A 804 -41.77 -2.92 -4.40
C VAL A 804 -41.56 -2.42 -2.99
N MET A 805 -40.49 -1.66 -2.77
CA MET A 805 -40.12 -1.09 -1.49
C MET A 805 -40.42 0.41 -1.42
N LYS A 806 -41.06 0.84 -0.33
CA LYS A 806 -41.33 2.24 -0.01
C LYS A 806 -41.15 2.47 1.49
N ALA A 807 -40.33 3.46 1.86
CA ALA A 807 -40.06 3.83 3.25
C ALA A 807 -39.73 2.63 4.17
N GLY A 808 -38.84 1.73 3.71
CA GLY A 808 -38.39 0.59 4.50
C GLY A 808 -39.36 -0.58 4.59
N LYS A 809 -40.47 -0.57 3.84
CA LYS A 809 -41.45 -1.67 3.80
C LYS A 809 -41.59 -2.25 2.39
N ILE A 810 -41.89 -3.53 2.28
CA ILE A 810 -42.42 -4.12 1.03
C ILE A 810 -43.90 -3.79 0.98
N VAL A 811 -44.30 -2.93 0.03
CA VAL A 811 -45.70 -2.52 -0.16
C VAL A 811 -46.44 -3.46 -1.09
N GLU A 812 -45.73 -4.03 -2.06
CA GLU A 812 -46.29 -4.97 -3.05
C GLU A 812 -45.28 -6.06 -3.37
N ILE A 813 -45.77 -7.28 -3.56
CA ILE A 813 -44.96 -8.40 -4.04
C ILE A 813 -45.81 -9.33 -4.91
N GLY A 814 -45.28 -9.75 -6.05
CA GLY A 814 -45.98 -10.59 -7.01
C GLY A 814 -45.21 -10.76 -8.31
N SER A 815 -45.81 -11.43 -9.29
CA SER A 815 -45.27 -11.48 -10.65
C SER A 815 -45.52 -10.14 -11.38
N TRP A 816 -44.83 -9.90 -12.49
CA TRP A 816 -45.04 -8.69 -13.30
C TRP A 816 -46.51 -8.53 -13.72
N GLN A 817 -47.12 -9.59 -14.24
CA GLN A 817 -48.50 -9.56 -14.72
C GLN A 817 -49.48 -9.23 -13.58
N GLU A 818 -49.36 -9.93 -12.44
CA GLU A 818 -50.20 -9.70 -11.27
C GLU A 818 -50.12 -8.25 -10.76
N LEU A 819 -48.92 -7.68 -10.68
CA LEU A 819 -48.71 -6.34 -10.16
C LEU A 819 -49.17 -5.24 -11.14
N MET A 820 -49.02 -5.48 -12.45
CA MET A 820 -49.52 -4.56 -13.48
C MET A 820 -51.05 -4.56 -13.55
N GLU A 821 -51.69 -5.71 -13.37
CA GLU A 821 -53.17 -5.82 -13.29
C GLU A 821 -53.73 -5.13 -12.05
N ARG A 822 -53.04 -5.24 -10.91
CA ARG A 822 -53.42 -4.56 -9.65
C ARG A 822 -53.33 -3.04 -9.73
N LYS A 823 -52.62 -2.48 -10.73
CA LYS A 823 -52.41 -1.04 -10.94
C LYS A 823 -51.93 -0.31 -9.68
N GLY A 824 -51.06 -0.96 -8.93
CA GLY A 824 -50.53 -0.46 -7.66
C GLY A 824 -49.24 0.37 -7.79
N ALA A 825 -48.40 0.33 -6.76
CA ALA A 825 -47.13 1.04 -6.68
C ALA A 825 -46.16 0.69 -7.82
N LEU A 826 -46.10 -0.58 -8.27
CA LEU A 826 -45.29 -0.93 -9.44
C LEU A 826 -45.79 -0.24 -10.72
N TYR A 827 -47.11 -0.18 -10.91
CA TYR A 827 -47.72 0.45 -12.08
C TYR A 827 -47.45 1.96 -12.11
N GLU A 828 -47.54 2.64 -10.95
CA GLU A 828 -47.17 4.05 -10.84
C GLU A 828 -45.70 4.30 -11.18
N LEU A 829 -44.80 3.43 -10.71
CA LEU A 829 -43.37 3.50 -11.04
C LEU A 829 -43.13 3.30 -12.54
N ALA A 830 -43.84 2.37 -13.17
CA ALA A 830 -43.73 2.08 -14.60
C ALA A 830 -44.35 3.17 -15.49
N GLY A 831 -45.40 3.85 -15.02
CA GLY A 831 -46.14 4.89 -15.75
C GLY A 831 -45.55 6.30 -15.68
N LYS A 832 -44.65 6.59 -14.72
CA LYS A 832 -43.99 7.91 -14.55
C LYS A 832 -42.80 8.16 -15.51
N ARG A 833 -42.89 7.70 -16.75
CA ARG A 833 -41.89 8.04 -17.79
C ARG A 833 -42.17 9.37 -18.45
#